data_AF-Q5YM67-F1
#
_entry.id   AF-Q5YM67-F1
#
_cell.length_a   1.000
_cell.length_b   1.000
_cell.length_c   1.000
_cell.angle_alpha   90.00
_cell.angle_beta   90.00
_cell.angle_gamma   90.00
#
_symmetry.space_group_name_H-M   'P 1'
#
loop_
_entity.id
_entity.type
_entity.pdbx_description
1 polymer ?
#
loop_
_entity_poly.entity_id
_entity_poly.type
_entity_poly.pdbx_seq_one_letter_code
_entity_poly.pdbx_strand_id
1 'polypeptide(L)'
;MAVPAHEAGRGSWVRVTTALEQVVGPGRPSGSWTKYCCPVHEGDGRHHRPSLSVKYFGDAGRTKVRCQAGCEDELVLDAVGLRVADLYDTPLRRGERGARSGPARRPAKRAESRSDRALRAAGIPAHKPKRDLGAQVSPWRSTATYTYVRADGTVAGEVIRREADFEGGRDKSFSQRSWNSRHGGWERTGFDKIPFQLPQVREAIAAGRTIYLVEGEKDALNAAAAGLVATTNAGGASGWSPEHAEWLRGARTVVIVADRDAPGFHRADRVMATLSGLVGRVRVVQAATGKDLTDHLEAGHRIADLVPIPYLDPYTRALTAVPTPPATTTAAVAGPAPPPSAVSPAPEFPAETPSPQGHPMPESLLTPAAETTPHSDEVDHMHSQWSVFMKLLMQQMLLMATKAVHQRAAAAAEAARKSEQAARDAEERAAAEMAAVEVRLRKLRQKGYDTASRTEIADAVRDAATWGDQSEVAGNELGHLALHVSRRWGVELDLDTGQASIAPGTDAQRLAEIEQDRAAAARARKAQDRMVEMVAREDDLDESAKVGIYAAIESWRADPSAEKLDALTRQLKDRKVPQQTRTRLRFVAAYLGTPAAIGDEENADIKTVSAAEELSRHATPLVDPGEEAKPRIDKLLETYQEQLKVGADTSEVREELAREVAVLTVEDQEAARARGKAIRANPAGAYPRMWPDHVDRDELDEHIRVYALLAPKAEQAAGKAGDLDDVTATQLAKQAASHKTAIRKALTDGKGLHDLERDQIKAVLRDVEAGKPTVPEQLFADDRSAAIVDIQRTQRIAYNTHRTQRRDLDEILDTGAVPEPVRQQVREHLDNTTGAVEMAHRGVADAAFKWARRREAVIVSRTAAVIEADGGYDSPQRAQAMQEQLRAGGLDDDQIAERMAAESSFATPPSAAAKPPKLNPRTTSPGAGMQRINHRNKNNGPEQGNGR
;
A
#
# COMPACT_ATOMS: atom_id res chain seq x y z
N MET A 1 2.29 -33.00 38.66
CA MET A 1 0.92 -33.16 39.21
C MET A 1 -0.06 -32.87 38.10
N ALA A 2 -0.97 -33.79 37.80
CA ALA A 2 -1.95 -33.64 36.72
C ALA A 2 -3.10 -32.70 37.16
N VAL A 3 -3.43 -31.73 36.31
CA VAL A 3 -4.54 -30.78 36.52
C VAL A 3 -5.84 -31.40 35.97
N PRO A 4 -6.97 -31.33 36.70
CA PRO A 4 -8.21 -32.05 36.35
C PRO A 4 -8.93 -31.50 35.12
N ALA A 5 -9.63 -32.39 34.42
CA ALA A 5 -10.17 -32.26 33.06
C ALA A 5 -11.34 -31.27 32.83
N HIS A 6 -11.62 -30.34 33.76
CA HIS A 6 -12.68 -29.32 33.60
C HIS A 6 -12.14 -27.94 33.14
N GLU A 7 -10.81 -27.80 33.02
CA GLU A 7 -10.12 -26.56 32.60
C GLU A 7 -9.66 -26.55 31.13
N ALA A 8 -10.02 -27.57 30.34
CA ALA A 8 -9.52 -27.78 28.98
C ALA A 8 -9.91 -26.69 27.94
N GLY A 9 -10.74 -25.71 28.32
CA GLY A 9 -11.18 -24.62 27.45
C GLY A 9 -10.64 -23.23 27.77
N ARG A 10 -9.92 -23.01 28.88
CA ARG A 10 -9.53 -21.66 29.36
C ARG A 10 -8.01 -21.39 29.36
N GLY A 11 -7.31 -21.88 28.34
CA GLY A 11 -5.83 -21.78 28.27
C GLY A 11 -5.30 -20.34 28.34
N SER A 12 -6.00 -19.37 27.74
CA SER A 12 -5.63 -17.95 27.78
C SER A 12 -5.83 -17.32 29.15
N TRP A 13 -6.90 -17.71 29.85
CA TRP A 13 -7.20 -17.18 31.18
C TRP A 13 -6.10 -17.58 32.15
N VAL A 14 -5.77 -18.87 32.20
CA VAL A 14 -4.74 -19.40 33.11
C VAL A 14 -3.38 -18.78 32.81
N ARG A 15 -2.99 -18.62 31.53
CA ARG A 15 -1.73 -17.96 31.17
C ARG A 15 -1.67 -16.51 31.62
N VAL A 16 -2.73 -15.74 31.37
CA VAL A 16 -2.78 -14.31 31.70
C VAL A 16 -2.82 -14.09 33.21
N THR A 17 -3.62 -14.84 33.95
CA THR A 17 -3.69 -14.70 35.41
C THR A 17 -2.41 -15.19 36.09
N THR A 18 -1.78 -16.27 35.62
CA THR A 18 -0.50 -16.75 36.17
C THR A 18 0.61 -15.73 35.99
N ALA A 19 0.75 -15.15 34.79
CA ALA A 19 1.77 -14.14 34.53
C ALA A 19 1.55 -12.85 35.36
N LEU A 20 0.30 -12.43 35.52
CA LEU A 20 -0.04 -11.30 36.38
C LEU A 20 0.22 -11.60 37.86
N GLU A 21 -0.12 -12.79 38.35
CA GLU A 21 0.10 -13.16 39.75
C GLU A 21 1.58 -13.24 40.10
N GLN A 22 2.43 -13.62 39.15
CA GLN A 22 3.89 -13.63 39.31
C GLN A 22 4.49 -12.21 39.42
N VAL A 23 3.96 -11.24 38.68
CA VAL A 23 4.55 -9.89 38.58
C VAL A 23 3.91 -8.90 39.56
N VAL A 24 2.58 -8.95 39.73
CA VAL A 24 1.82 -7.97 40.52
C VAL A 24 1.07 -8.57 41.72
N GLY A 25 1.13 -9.88 41.92
CA GLY A 25 0.49 -10.58 43.04
C GLY A 25 -0.98 -10.96 42.82
N PRO A 26 -1.65 -11.55 43.83
CA PRO A 26 -2.97 -12.16 43.68
C PRO A 26 -4.05 -11.14 43.31
N GLY A 27 -4.87 -11.50 42.31
CA GLY A 27 -5.97 -10.68 41.84
C GLY A 27 -7.15 -10.63 42.80
N ARG A 28 -7.89 -9.51 42.82
CA ARG A 28 -9.12 -9.36 43.62
C ARG A 28 -10.35 -9.55 42.74
N PRO A 29 -11.26 -10.48 43.08
CA PRO A 29 -12.48 -10.68 42.31
C PRO A 29 -13.40 -9.45 42.41
N SER A 30 -13.99 -9.05 41.29
CA SER A 30 -14.90 -7.90 41.18
C SER A 30 -16.02 -8.22 40.18
N GLY A 31 -17.01 -8.98 40.62
CA GLY A 31 -18.11 -9.46 39.77
C GLY A 31 -17.61 -10.44 38.71
N SER A 32 -17.92 -10.20 37.43
CA SER A 32 -17.42 -11.02 36.31
C SER A 32 -15.98 -10.70 35.86
N TRP A 33 -15.26 -9.85 36.61
CA TRP A 33 -13.92 -9.38 36.30
C TRP A 33 -12.99 -9.65 37.48
N THR A 34 -11.71 -9.91 37.20
CA THR A 34 -10.66 -9.96 38.21
C THR A 34 -9.82 -8.70 38.08
N LYS A 35 -9.56 -8.02 39.21
CA LYS A 35 -8.76 -6.80 39.23
C LYS A 35 -7.33 -7.10 39.70
N TYR A 36 -6.37 -6.58 38.96
CA TYR A 36 -4.94 -6.63 39.26
C TYR A 36 -4.37 -5.21 39.37
N CYS A 37 -3.21 -5.06 40.01
CA CYS A 37 -2.44 -3.83 39.87
C CYS A 37 -1.81 -3.80 38.48
N CYS A 38 -1.78 -2.63 37.84
CA CYS A 38 -1.20 -2.52 36.51
C CYS A 38 0.33 -2.48 36.60
N PRO A 39 1.05 -3.41 35.96
CA PRO A 39 2.52 -3.48 36.05
C PRO A 39 3.23 -2.27 35.41
N VAL A 40 2.53 -1.47 34.60
CA VAL A 40 3.11 -0.33 33.88
C VAL A 40 3.13 0.94 34.72
N HIS A 41 2.00 1.32 35.33
CA HIS A 41 1.91 2.55 36.13
C HIS A 41 1.78 2.33 37.64
N GLU A 42 1.62 1.08 38.09
CA GLU A 42 1.58 0.66 39.51
C GLU A 42 2.73 -0.33 39.84
N GLY A 43 3.71 -0.48 38.95
CA GLY A 43 4.86 -1.40 39.07
C GLY A 43 5.95 -0.95 40.05
N ASP A 44 5.78 0.17 40.75
CA ASP A 44 6.74 0.76 41.70
C ASP A 44 6.60 0.21 43.14
N GLY A 45 5.76 -0.81 43.35
CA GLY A 45 5.65 -1.55 44.61
C GLY A 45 4.96 -0.80 45.76
N ARG A 46 4.32 0.34 45.49
CA ARG A 46 3.51 1.08 46.47
C ARG A 46 2.08 0.52 46.51
N HIS A 47 1.37 0.71 47.63
CA HIS A 47 0.00 0.22 47.80
C HIS A 47 -1.00 0.99 46.93
N HIS A 48 -1.20 0.54 45.70
CA HIS A 48 -2.12 1.15 44.74
C HIS A 48 -3.48 0.46 44.71
N ARG A 49 -4.52 1.18 44.24
CA ARG A 49 -5.83 0.56 43.94
C ARG A 49 -5.73 -0.19 42.61
N PRO A 50 -6.15 -1.46 42.54
CA PRO A 50 -5.97 -2.28 41.35
C PRO A 50 -6.80 -1.71 40.19
N SER A 51 -6.09 -1.21 39.16
CA SER A 51 -6.65 -0.51 38.01
C SER A 51 -6.75 -1.37 36.74
N LEU A 52 -6.12 -2.56 36.74
CA LEU A 52 -6.16 -3.49 35.63
C LEU A 52 -7.35 -4.44 35.77
N SER A 53 -8.24 -4.49 34.77
CA SER A 53 -9.39 -5.39 34.75
C SER A 53 -9.18 -6.51 33.75
N VAL A 54 -9.33 -7.76 34.19
CA VAL A 54 -9.14 -8.96 33.37
C VAL A 54 -10.44 -9.77 33.36
N LYS A 55 -10.88 -10.21 32.18
CA LYS A 55 -12.06 -11.08 32.03
C LYS A 55 -11.88 -12.09 30.91
N TYR A 56 -12.29 -13.31 31.20
CA TYR A 56 -12.40 -14.37 30.20
C TYR A 56 -13.75 -14.29 29.46
N PHE A 57 -13.70 -14.42 28.14
CA PHE A 57 -14.87 -14.50 27.26
C PHE A 57 -14.89 -15.89 26.60
N GLY A 58 -15.72 -16.79 27.16
CA GLY A 58 -15.85 -18.17 26.66
C GLY A 58 -16.36 -18.26 25.23
N ASP A 59 -17.33 -17.43 24.85
CA ASP A 59 -17.94 -17.43 23.50
C ASP A 59 -16.94 -17.07 22.39
N ALA A 60 -15.85 -16.37 22.75
CA ALA A 60 -14.83 -15.88 21.82
C ALA A 60 -13.46 -16.55 22.03
N GLY A 61 -13.36 -17.53 22.94
CA GLY A 61 -12.12 -18.22 23.29
C GLY A 61 -10.95 -17.28 23.63
N ARG A 62 -11.21 -16.17 24.34
CA ARG A 62 -10.20 -15.13 24.61
C ARG A 62 -10.32 -14.45 25.96
N THR A 63 -9.19 -14.00 26.49
CA THR A 63 -9.07 -13.17 27.69
C THR A 63 -8.84 -11.72 27.30
N LYS A 64 -9.63 -10.80 27.86
CA LYS A 64 -9.47 -9.35 27.68
C LYS A 64 -8.80 -8.76 28.89
N VAL A 65 -7.77 -7.97 28.64
CA VAL A 65 -7.09 -7.13 29.64
C VAL A 65 -7.43 -5.68 29.32
N ARG A 66 -7.66 -4.84 30.33
CA ARG A 66 -7.88 -3.41 30.13
C ARG A 66 -7.43 -2.62 31.34
N CYS A 67 -6.51 -1.68 31.15
CA CYS A 67 -6.12 -0.72 32.18
C CYS A 67 -7.11 0.46 32.21
N GLN A 68 -7.70 0.73 33.37
CA GLN A 68 -8.62 1.87 33.55
C GLN A 68 -7.89 3.21 33.64
N ALA A 69 -6.57 3.20 33.85
CA ALA A 69 -5.72 4.40 33.85
C ALA A 69 -5.28 4.82 32.43
N GLY A 70 -5.58 4.00 31.41
CA GLY A 70 -5.30 4.33 30.00
C GLY A 70 -3.97 3.82 29.45
N CYS A 71 -3.27 2.92 30.15
CA CYS A 71 -2.12 2.22 29.57
C CYS A 71 -2.55 1.39 28.37
N GLU A 72 -1.71 1.37 27.33
CA GLU A 72 -1.92 0.53 26.16
C GLU A 72 -1.84 -0.95 26.54
N ASP A 73 -2.74 -1.77 25.99
CA ASP A 73 -2.82 -3.20 26.31
C ASP A 73 -1.51 -3.92 25.96
N GLU A 74 -0.81 -3.51 24.90
CA GLU A 74 0.50 -4.06 24.49
C GLU A 74 1.58 -3.81 25.55
N LEU A 75 1.64 -2.61 26.13
CA LEU A 75 2.60 -2.28 27.19
C LEU A 75 2.33 -3.06 28.47
N VAL A 76 1.06 -3.32 28.78
CA VAL A 76 0.68 -4.13 29.94
C VAL A 76 1.08 -5.59 29.73
N LEU A 77 0.92 -6.11 28.51
CA LEU A 77 1.29 -7.48 28.17
C LEU A 77 2.82 -7.67 28.15
N ASP A 78 3.55 -6.72 27.56
CA ASP A 78 5.02 -6.73 27.54
C ASP A 78 5.60 -6.70 28.96
N ALA A 79 5.00 -5.91 29.86
CA ALA A 79 5.43 -5.82 31.26
C ALA A 79 5.25 -7.14 32.04
N VAL A 80 4.41 -8.07 31.56
CA VAL A 80 4.24 -9.42 32.14
C VAL A 80 4.79 -10.54 31.25
N GLY A 81 5.52 -10.18 30.19
CA GLY A 81 6.14 -11.14 29.28
C GLY A 81 5.16 -11.90 28.38
N LEU A 82 3.96 -11.36 28.14
CA LEU A 82 2.95 -11.94 27.26
C LEU A 82 2.81 -11.15 25.96
N ARG A 83 2.28 -11.79 24.92
CA ARG A 83 1.96 -11.17 23.63
C ARG A 83 0.45 -11.19 23.37
N VAL A 84 -0.01 -10.41 22.40
CA VAL A 84 -1.43 -10.38 21.99
C VAL A 84 -1.96 -11.77 21.59
N ALA A 85 -1.10 -12.65 21.06
CA ALA A 85 -1.47 -14.03 20.73
C ALA A 85 -1.84 -14.88 21.95
N ASP A 86 -1.25 -14.58 23.12
CA ASP A 86 -1.44 -15.37 24.34
C ASP A 86 -2.81 -15.12 25.01
N LEU A 87 -3.49 -14.06 24.57
CA LEU A 87 -4.86 -13.73 24.97
C LEU A 87 -5.93 -14.69 24.41
N TYR A 88 -5.59 -15.62 23.53
CA TYR A 88 -6.56 -16.53 22.89
C TYR A 88 -6.30 -17.99 23.30
N ASP A 89 -7.34 -18.76 23.62
CA ASP A 89 -7.22 -20.15 24.11
C ASP A 89 -6.55 -21.04 23.07
N THR A 90 -6.94 -20.89 21.81
CA THR A 90 -6.19 -21.35 20.65
C THR A 90 -5.27 -20.21 20.21
N PRO A 91 -3.95 -20.30 20.42
CA PRO A 91 -3.04 -19.27 19.95
C PRO A 91 -3.20 -19.13 18.44
N LEU A 92 -3.48 -17.91 17.98
CA LEU A 92 -3.73 -17.60 16.57
C LEU A 92 -2.58 -18.17 15.73
N ARG A 93 -2.83 -19.26 14.98
CA ARG A 93 -1.83 -19.80 14.04
C ARG A 93 -1.58 -18.75 12.97
N ARG A 94 -0.29 -18.57 12.67
CA ARG A 94 0.22 -17.66 11.63
C ARG A 94 -0.29 -18.13 10.26
N GLY A 95 -1.50 -17.72 9.90
CA GLY A 95 -2.15 -18.13 8.65
C GLY A 95 -3.48 -17.46 8.31
N GLU A 96 -4.28 -16.99 9.28
CA GLU A 96 -5.67 -16.58 8.99
C GLU A 96 -6.02 -15.10 9.22
N ARG A 97 -5.04 -14.22 9.47
CA ARG A 97 -5.23 -12.77 9.28
C ARG A 97 -3.99 -12.17 8.63
N GLY A 98 -4.23 -11.40 7.57
CA GLY A 98 -3.23 -10.78 6.71
C GLY A 98 -2.06 -10.17 7.48
N ALA A 99 -0.86 -10.52 7.02
CA ALA A 99 0.42 -10.15 7.60
C ALA A 99 0.57 -8.64 7.78
N ARG A 100 0.59 -8.19 9.04
CA ARG A 100 1.36 -7.03 9.51
C ARG A 100 1.93 -7.32 10.90
N SER A 101 3.15 -7.85 10.96
CA SER A 101 4.04 -7.65 12.10
C SER A 101 5.49 -7.83 11.66
N GLY A 102 6.11 -6.74 11.21
CA GLY A 102 7.58 -6.60 11.21
C GLY A 102 8.10 -6.43 12.65
N PRO A 103 9.43 -6.31 12.85
CA PRO A 103 10.00 -6.03 14.16
C PRO A 103 9.38 -4.76 14.74
N ALA A 104 9.18 -4.73 16.06
CA ALA A 104 8.47 -3.69 16.79
C ALA A 104 8.86 -2.29 16.26
N ARG A 105 7.93 -1.68 15.50
CA ARG A 105 8.06 -0.28 15.12
C ARG A 105 8.15 0.50 16.42
N ARG A 106 9.26 1.21 16.65
CA ARG A 106 9.21 2.38 17.52
C ARG A 106 7.97 3.18 17.10
N PRO A 107 7.07 3.55 18.03
CA PRO A 107 5.84 4.22 17.66
C PRO A 107 6.23 5.45 16.86
N ALA A 108 5.79 5.50 15.59
CA ALA A 108 5.96 6.68 14.77
C ALA A 108 5.41 7.85 15.59
N LYS A 109 6.20 8.91 15.81
CA LYS A 109 5.72 10.10 16.50
C LYS A 109 4.43 10.52 15.80
N ARG A 110 3.31 10.34 16.50
CA ARG A 110 1.97 10.67 16.04
C ARG A 110 2.02 12.11 15.53
N ALA A 111 1.51 12.37 14.33
CA ALA A 111 1.32 13.74 13.87
C ALA A 111 0.50 14.49 14.93
N GLU A 112 1.04 15.59 15.45
CA GLU A 112 0.44 16.30 16.60
C GLU A 112 -1.02 16.67 16.29
N SER A 113 -1.94 16.14 17.10
CA SER A 113 -3.37 16.43 16.92
C SER A 113 -3.65 17.92 17.16
N ARG A 114 -4.83 18.40 16.74
CA ARG A 114 -5.25 19.77 17.04
C ARG A 114 -5.32 20.00 18.55
N SER A 115 -5.79 18.99 19.29
CA SER A 115 -5.79 19.02 20.76
C SER A 115 -4.38 19.05 21.38
N ASP A 116 -3.39 18.31 20.84
CA ASP A 116 -2.01 18.32 21.36
C ASP A 116 -1.36 19.70 21.19
N ARG A 117 -1.60 20.35 20.04
CA ARG A 117 -1.14 21.72 19.77
C ARG A 117 -1.82 22.74 20.67
N ALA A 118 -3.12 22.60 20.92
CA ALA A 118 -3.87 23.45 21.83
C ALA A 118 -3.39 23.29 23.29
N LEU A 119 -3.12 22.07 23.75
CA LEU A 119 -2.59 21.80 25.09
C LEU A 119 -1.20 22.43 25.29
N ARG A 120 -0.33 22.32 24.28
CA ARG A 120 0.98 22.99 24.28
C ARG A 120 0.83 24.50 24.36
N ALA A 121 -0.03 25.09 23.54
CA ALA A 121 -0.28 26.53 23.53
C ALA A 121 -0.87 27.05 24.85
N ALA A 122 -1.66 26.22 25.54
CA ALA A 122 -2.24 26.52 26.84
C ALA A 122 -1.30 26.22 28.03
N GLY A 123 -0.12 25.61 27.79
CA GLY A 123 0.81 25.21 28.84
C GLY A 123 0.30 24.08 29.76
N ILE A 124 -0.66 23.27 29.28
CA ILE A 124 -1.29 22.19 30.05
C ILE A 124 -0.54 20.87 29.77
N PRO A 125 -0.10 20.13 30.80
CA PRO A 125 0.56 18.84 30.59
C PRO A 125 -0.42 17.81 29.98
N ALA A 126 0.03 17.09 28.96
CA ALA A 126 -0.78 16.09 28.24
C ALA A 126 -1.26 14.93 29.13
N HIS A 127 -0.53 14.65 30.22
CA HIS A 127 -0.91 13.65 31.21
C HIS A 127 -0.67 14.20 32.61
N LYS A 128 -1.72 14.17 33.45
CA LYS A 128 -1.61 14.45 34.88
C LYS A 128 -1.85 13.15 35.66
N PRO A 129 -0.89 12.64 36.44
CA PRO A 129 -1.09 11.43 37.21
C PRO A 129 -2.24 11.63 38.19
N LYS A 130 -3.08 10.59 38.36
CA LYS A 130 -4.18 10.64 39.31
C LYS A 130 -3.59 10.71 40.72
N ARG A 131 -4.03 11.69 41.50
CA ARG A 131 -3.59 11.87 42.88
C ARG A 131 -4.09 10.66 43.71
N ASP A 132 -3.20 10.02 44.45
CA ASP A 132 -3.61 8.99 45.40
C ASP A 132 -4.34 9.65 46.58
N LEU A 133 -5.56 9.20 46.84
CA LEU A 133 -6.46 9.79 47.83
C LEU A 133 -6.50 8.96 49.13
N GLY A 134 -5.75 7.85 49.23
CA GLY A 134 -5.70 7.05 50.45
C GLY A 134 -6.98 6.24 50.73
N ALA A 135 -7.21 5.87 52.00
CA ALA A 135 -8.33 5.03 52.41
C ALA A 135 -9.67 5.80 52.41
N GLN A 136 -10.77 5.07 52.22
CA GLN A 136 -12.13 5.64 52.24
C GLN A 136 -12.56 5.93 53.68
N VAL A 137 -12.92 7.18 53.96
CA VAL A 137 -13.31 7.66 55.29
C VAL A 137 -14.84 7.67 55.45
N SER A 138 -15.60 7.91 54.37
CA SER A 138 -17.07 7.96 54.43
C SER A 138 -17.75 7.09 53.36
N PRO A 139 -18.96 6.55 53.60
CA PRO A 139 -19.68 5.75 52.61
C PRO A 139 -20.15 6.61 51.43
N TRP A 140 -20.31 5.98 50.26
CA TRP A 140 -20.81 6.65 49.06
C TRP A 140 -22.23 7.19 49.25
N ARG A 141 -22.40 8.51 49.14
CA ARG A 141 -23.70 9.19 49.21
C ARG A 141 -24.10 9.67 47.82
N SER A 142 -25.38 9.49 47.45
CA SER A 142 -25.92 10.00 46.19
C SER A 142 -26.17 11.51 46.33
N THR A 143 -25.50 12.32 45.52
CA THR A 143 -25.58 13.79 45.59
C THR A 143 -26.51 14.37 44.52
N ALA A 144 -26.63 13.74 43.35
CA ALA A 144 -27.51 14.20 42.27
C ALA A 144 -27.97 13.05 41.37
N THR A 145 -29.15 13.18 40.76
CA THR A 145 -29.69 12.25 39.77
C THR A 145 -30.14 13.04 38.54
N TYR A 146 -29.66 12.66 37.36
CA TYR A 146 -29.95 13.32 36.09
C TYR A 146 -30.77 12.41 35.19
N THR A 147 -31.99 12.82 34.85
CA THR A 147 -32.92 12.02 34.05
C THR A 147 -32.76 12.35 32.56
N TYR A 148 -32.56 11.31 31.75
CA TYR A 148 -32.48 11.38 30.31
C TYR A 148 -33.84 11.02 29.70
N VAL A 149 -34.35 11.92 28.87
CA VAL A 149 -35.70 11.84 28.29
C VAL A 149 -35.57 11.75 26.77
N ARG A 150 -36.32 10.83 26.16
CA ARG A 150 -36.40 10.66 24.72
C ARG A 150 -37.17 11.80 24.06
N ALA A 151 -37.11 11.86 22.74
CA ALA A 151 -37.78 12.88 21.94
C ALA A 151 -39.32 12.89 22.08
N ASP A 152 -39.92 11.79 22.52
CA ASP A 152 -41.37 11.62 22.76
C ASP A 152 -41.79 11.95 24.21
N GLY A 153 -40.85 12.38 25.06
CA GLY A 153 -41.11 12.69 26.47
C GLY A 153 -40.99 11.49 27.41
N THR A 154 -40.68 10.28 26.91
CA THR A 154 -40.50 9.09 27.76
C THR A 154 -39.11 9.05 28.41
N VAL A 155 -39.02 8.51 29.62
CA VAL A 155 -37.72 8.36 30.31
C VAL A 155 -36.92 7.22 29.69
N ALA A 156 -35.67 7.50 29.29
CA ALA A 156 -34.73 6.51 28.79
C ALA A 156 -33.88 5.91 29.91
N GLY A 157 -33.41 6.75 30.84
CA GLY A 157 -32.54 6.34 31.93
C GLY A 157 -32.12 7.50 32.81
N GLU A 158 -31.31 7.19 33.82
CA GLU A 158 -30.80 8.16 34.78
C GLU A 158 -29.30 7.96 35.04
N VAL A 159 -28.62 9.08 35.27
CA VAL A 159 -27.23 9.12 35.71
C VAL A 159 -27.21 9.60 37.16
N ILE A 160 -26.73 8.75 38.07
CA ILE A 160 -26.63 9.03 39.49
C ILE A 160 -25.19 9.39 39.84
N ARG A 161 -24.98 10.58 40.39
CA ARG A 161 -23.71 11.06 40.95
C ARG A 161 -23.62 10.68 42.42
N ARG A 162 -22.53 10.05 42.81
CA ARG A 162 -22.20 9.68 44.19
C ARG A 162 -20.87 10.30 44.62
N GLU A 163 -20.76 10.64 45.89
CA GLU A 163 -19.57 11.25 46.50
C GLU A 163 -19.19 10.52 47.78
N ALA A 164 -17.88 10.42 48.03
CA ALA A 164 -17.31 9.85 49.26
C ALA A 164 -16.03 10.60 49.64
N ASP A 165 -15.75 10.66 50.94
CA ASP A 165 -14.54 11.26 51.50
C ASP A 165 -13.44 10.21 51.66
N PHE A 166 -12.22 10.61 51.37
CA PHE A 166 -10.99 9.83 51.50
C PHE A 166 -9.94 10.66 52.26
N GLU A 167 -8.92 10.01 52.79
CA GLU A 167 -7.86 10.65 53.59
C GLU A 167 -7.15 11.81 52.86
N GLY A 168 -6.98 11.68 51.54
CA GLY A 168 -6.35 12.69 50.67
C GLY A 168 -7.32 13.62 49.95
N GLY A 169 -8.63 13.54 50.21
CA GLY A 169 -9.64 14.43 49.61
C GLY A 169 -10.97 13.74 49.27
N ARG A 170 -11.81 14.38 48.44
CA ARG A 170 -13.12 13.85 48.02
C ARG A 170 -13.02 13.15 46.66
N ASP A 171 -13.69 12.01 46.50
CA ASP A 171 -13.84 11.34 45.20
C ASP A 171 -15.32 11.28 44.78
N LYS A 172 -15.54 11.20 43.46
CA LYS A 172 -16.87 11.17 42.84
C LYS A 172 -17.02 9.99 41.90
N SER A 173 -18.18 9.34 41.91
CA SER A 173 -18.52 8.20 41.07
C SER A 173 -19.85 8.42 40.37
N PHE A 174 -19.97 7.95 39.13
CA PHE A 174 -21.18 8.07 38.32
C PHE A 174 -21.68 6.68 37.96
N SER A 175 -22.96 6.42 38.18
CA SER A 175 -23.60 5.15 37.82
C SER A 175 -24.85 5.38 36.99
N GLN A 176 -25.04 4.61 35.94
CA GLN A 176 -26.18 4.70 35.02
C GLN A 176 -27.22 3.63 35.37
N ARG A 177 -28.50 3.95 35.18
CA ARG A 177 -29.61 2.99 35.17
C ARG A 177 -30.54 3.29 34.02
N SER A 178 -31.11 2.28 33.39
CA SER A 178 -32.09 2.41 32.31
C SER A 178 -33.50 2.15 32.84
N TRP A 179 -34.49 2.78 32.20
CA TRP A 179 -35.90 2.52 32.48
C TRP A 179 -36.44 1.47 31.52
N ASN A 180 -36.86 0.31 32.04
CA ASN A 180 -37.47 -0.74 31.22
C ASN A 180 -38.99 -0.56 31.16
N SER A 181 -39.48 -0.09 30.01
CA SER A 181 -40.91 0.13 29.76
C SER A 181 -41.77 -1.14 29.70
N ARG A 182 -41.16 -2.33 29.52
CA ARG A 182 -41.88 -3.62 29.47
C ARG A 182 -42.10 -4.26 30.84
N HIS A 183 -41.21 -4.00 31.80
CA HIS A 183 -41.25 -4.60 33.15
C HIS A 183 -41.48 -3.59 34.29
N GLY A 184 -41.59 -2.29 33.99
CA GLY A 184 -41.93 -1.26 34.99
C GLY A 184 -40.89 -1.09 36.08
N GLY A 185 -39.59 -1.20 35.74
CA GLY A 185 -38.50 -1.20 36.71
C GLY A 185 -37.20 -0.57 36.20
N TRP A 186 -36.34 -0.22 37.15
CA TRP A 186 -35.00 0.32 36.88
C TRP A 186 -33.97 -0.80 36.75
N GLU A 187 -33.24 -0.81 35.65
CA GLU A 187 -32.17 -1.78 35.42
C GLU A 187 -30.79 -1.12 35.50
N ARG A 188 -29.79 -1.84 35.99
CA ARG A 188 -28.38 -1.38 36.06
C ARG A 188 -27.66 -1.55 34.71
N THR A 189 -28.37 -1.28 33.62
CA THR A 189 -27.89 -1.37 32.23
C THR A 189 -27.76 0.03 31.64
N GLY A 190 -26.96 0.17 30.58
CA GLY A 190 -26.90 1.43 29.82
C GLY A 190 -28.20 1.67 29.05
N PHE A 191 -28.47 2.93 28.69
CA PHE A 191 -29.61 3.32 27.86
C PHE A 191 -29.13 3.88 26.50
N ASP A 192 -30.10 4.21 25.64
CA ASP A 192 -29.89 4.76 24.30
C ASP A 192 -28.89 5.93 24.29
N LYS A 193 -28.11 6.08 23.20
CA LYS A 193 -27.13 7.17 23.04
C LYS A 193 -27.81 8.50 22.72
N ILE A 194 -28.48 9.06 23.71
CA ILE A 194 -29.23 10.30 23.61
C ILE A 194 -28.55 11.45 24.37
N PRO A 195 -28.54 12.68 23.82
CA PRO A 195 -28.09 13.85 24.55
C PRO A 195 -28.99 14.17 25.75
N PHE A 196 -28.40 14.75 26.79
CA PHE A 196 -29.14 15.27 27.94
C PHE A 196 -30.04 16.45 27.50
N GLN A 197 -31.25 16.60 28.07
CA GLN A 197 -32.23 17.61 27.63
C GLN A 197 -32.61 17.54 26.13
N LEU A 198 -32.67 16.33 25.55
CA LEU A 198 -32.98 16.13 24.13
C LEU A 198 -34.25 16.87 23.64
N PRO A 199 -35.38 16.89 24.37
CA PRO A 199 -36.55 17.66 23.93
C PRO A 199 -36.26 19.16 23.71
N GLN A 200 -35.55 19.80 24.66
CA GLN A 200 -35.15 21.20 24.59
C GLN A 200 -34.15 21.46 23.45
N VAL A 201 -33.24 20.52 23.22
CA VAL A 201 -32.30 20.56 22.08
C VAL A 201 -33.06 20.56 20.75
N ARG A 202 -34.07 19.68 20.60
CA ARG A 202 -34.87 19.62 19.36
C ARG A 202 -35.66 20.90 19.13
N GLU A 203 -36.25 21.46 20.17
CA GLU A 203 -36.94 22.75 20.10
C GLU A 203 -35.97 23.88 19.70
N ALA A 204 -34.75 23.87 20.22
CA ALA A 204 -33.73 24.85 19.86
C ALA A 204 -33.28 24.73 18.40
N ILE A 205 -33.15 23.51 17.87
CA ILE A 205 -32.85 23.27 16.46
C ILE A 205 -33.97 23.83 15.59
N ALA A 206 -35.23 23.52 15.92
CA ALA A 206 -36.40 24.02 15.17
C ALA A 206 -36.49 25.57 15.19
N ALA A 207 -36.16 26.19 16.33
CA ALA A 207 -36.13 27.65 16.50
C ALA A 207 -34.83 28.32 16.00
N GLY A 208 -33.86 27.55 15.50
CA GLY A 208 -32.56 28.07 15.06
C GLY A 208 -31.70 28.71 16.17
N ARG A 209 -31.92 28.35 17.43
CA ARG A 209 -31.17 28.84 18.60
C ARG A 209 -29.80 28.16 18.70
N THR A 210 -28.85 28.84 19.36
CA THR A 210 -27.52 28.29 19.65
C THR A 210 -27.59 27.21 20.71
N ILE A 211 -26.88 26.10 20.50
CA ILE A 211 -26.83 24.95 21.42
C ILE A 211 -25.42 24.87 22.03
N TYR A 212 -25.33 24.81 23.35
CA TYR A 212 -24.08 24.67 24.09
C TYR A 212 -23.83 23.21 24.46
N LEU A 213 -22.70 22.67 24.05
CA LEU A 213 -22.30 21.30 24.35
C LEU A 213 -21.19 21.31 25.39
N VAL A 214 -21.55 20.95 26.63
CA VAL A 214 -20.67 20.94 27.80
C VAL A 214 -20.22 19.51 28.13
N GLU A 215 -19.32 19.34 29.11
CA GLU A 215 -18.79 18.01 29.48
C GLU A 215 -19.68 17.23 30.45
N GLY A 216 -20.31 17.89 31.43
CA GLY A 216 -21.09 17.25 32.49
C GLY A 216 -22.55 17.70 32.56
N GLU A 217 -23.39 16.86 33.17
CA GLU A 217 -24.82 17.15 33.33
C GLU A 217 -25.07 18.32 34.29
N LYS A 218 -24.18 18.52 35.28
CA LYS A 218 -24.22 19.68 36.19
C LYS A 218 -24.06 20.98 35.41
N ASP A 219 -23.06 21.05 34.53
CA ASP A 219 -22.78 22.24 33.72
C ASP A 219 -23.94 22.53 32.76
N ALA A 220 -24.57 21.48 32.22
CA ALA A 220 -25.72 21.63 31.33
C ALA A 220 -26.93 22.22 32.06
N LEU A 221 -27.19 21.79 33.30
CA LEU A 221 -28.23 22.39 34.14
C LEU A 221 -27.91 23.82 34.53
N ASN A 222 -26.66 24.12 34.89
CA ASN A 222 -26.24 25.48 35.24
C ASN A 222 -26.34 26.44 34.05
N ALA A 223 -25.96 25.99 32.86
CA ALA A 223 -26.17 26.73 31.62
C ALA A 223 -27.66 26.95 31.32
N ALA A 224 -28.49 25.92 31.53
CA ALA A 224 -29.95 26.02 31.37
C ALA A 224 -30.58 27.01 32.36
N ALA A 225 -30.12 27.02 33.62
CA ALA A 225 -30.54 28.00 34.62
C ALA A 225 -30.13 29.44 34.24
N ALA A 226 -29.02 29.59 33.51
CA ALA A 226 -28.59 30.86 32.92
C ALA A 226 -29.33 31.22 31.61
N GLY A 227 -30.35 30.45 31.21
CA GLY A 227 -31.18 30.72 30.03
C GLY A 227 -30.61 30.19 28.70
N LEU A 228 -29.55 29.37 28.74
CA LEU A 228 -28.99 28.74 27.54
C LEU A 228 -29.64 27.39 27.24
N VAL A 229 -29.62 26.98 25.97
CA VAL A 229 -29.91 25.59 25.62
C VAL A 229 -28.59 24.82 25.67
N ALA A 230 -28.44 23.94 26.66
CA ALA A 230 -27.21 23.18 26.86
C ALA A 230 -27.47 21.68 26.99
N THR A 231 -26.53 20.88 26.49
CA THR A 231 -26.61 19.41 26.50
C THR A 231 -25.25 18.76 26.75
N THR A 232 -25.26 17.46 27.08
CA THR A 232 -24.08 16.60 27.23
C THR A 232 -24.45 15.13 26.95
N ASN A 233 -23.50 14.20 27.09
CA ASN A 233 -23.70 12.75 26.96
C ASN A 233 -23.55 12.04 28.31
N ALA A 234 -24.20 10.90 28.45
CA ALA A 234 -23.97 10.02 29.60
C ALA A 234 -22.54 9.45 29.54
N GLY A 235 -21.88 9.38 30.70
CA GLY A 235 -20.52 8.80 30.83
C GLY A 235 -19.37 9.81 30.67
N GLY A 236 -19.65 11.11 30.72
CA GLY A 236 -18.63 12.17 30.76
C GLY A 236 -17.75 12.22 29.51
N ALA A 237 -16.51 12.68 29.66
CA ALA A 237 -15.65 13.02 28.54
C ALA A 237 -15.39 11.88 27.54
N SER A 238 -15.29 10.64 28.00
CA SER A 238 -15.03 9.46 27.15
C SER A 238 -16.29 8.83 26.55
N GLY A 239 -17.49 9.29 26.91
CA GLY A 239 -18.76 8.69 26.50
C GLY A 239 -19.35 9.19 25.18
N TRP A 240 -18.78 10.22 24.55
CA TRP A 240 -19.30 10.80 23.30
C TRP A 240 -19.11 9.87 22.10
N SER A 241 -20.13 9.75 21.25
CA SER A 241 -20.14 8.91 20.04
C SER A 241 -20.83 9.64 18.87
N PRO A 242 -20.61 9.21 17.61
CA PRO A 242 -21.29 9.78 16.44
C PRO A 242 -22.83 9.74 16.52
N GLU A 243 -23.39 8.71 17.18
CA GLU A 243 -24.84 8.60 17.42
C GLU A 243 -25.39 9.80 18.22
N HIS A 244 -24.61 10.37 19.14
CA HIS A 244 -25.01 11.60 19.85
C HIS A 244 -24.97 12.83 18.93
N ALA A 245 -24.00 12.90 18.02
CA ALA A 245 -23.87 14.00 17.08
C ALA A 245 -25.03 14.05 16.07
N GLU A 246 -25.59 12.89 15.71
CA GLU A 246 -26.73 12.78 14.80
C GLU A 246 -27.97 13.53 15.32
N TRP A 247 -28.21 13.55 16.63
CA TRP A 247 -29.29 14.31 17.25
C TRP A 247 -29.17 15.83 17.11
N LEU A 248 -27.97 16.33 16.75
CA LEU A 248 -27.70 17.75 16.53
C LEU A 248 -27.79 18.14 15.04
N ARG A 249 -28.10 17.20 14.14
CA ARG A 249 -28.22 17.47 12.71
C ARG A 249 -29.19 18.62 12.43
N GLY A 250 -28.76 19.56 11.59
CA GLY A 250 -29.56 20.73 11.23
C GLY A 250 -29.48 21.89 12.23
N ALA A 251 -28.74 21.76 13.34
CA ALA A 251 -28.48 22.87 14.23
C ALA A 251 -27.73 24.00 13.50
N ARG A 252 -28.20 25.24 13.64
CA ARG A 252 -27.56 26.42 13.04
C ARG A 252 -26.18 26.70 13.65
N THR A 253 -26.05 26.61 14.97
CA THR A 253 -24.79 26.87 15.67
C THR A 253 -24.68 26.01 16.93
N VAL A 254 -23.56 25.30 17.05
CA VAL A 254 -23.17 24.53 18.24
C VAL A 254 -21.89 25.11 18.83
N VAL A 255 -21.91 25.41 20.13
CA VAL A 255 -20.75 25.91 20.88
C VAL A 255 -20.29 24.83 21.84
N ILE A 256 -19.11 24.26 21.59
CA ILE A 256 -18.47 23.28 22.46
C ILE A 256 -17.72 24.03 23.54
N VAL A 257 -18.09 23.82 24.80
CA VAL A 257 -17.39 24.37 25.97
C VAL A 257 -16.53 23.25 26.56
N ALA A 258 -15.21 23.34 26.38
CA ALA A 258 -14.27 22.34 26.88
C ALA A 258 -13.79 22.71 28.29
N ASP A 259 -13.63 21.70 29.14
CA ASP A 259 -12.93 21.85 30.42
C ASP A 259 -11.46 22.22 30.13
N ARG A 260 -10.88 23.06 30.98
CA ARG A 260 -9.49 23.51 30.85
C ARG A 260 -8.49 22.46 31.36
N ASP A 261 -8.57 21.25 30.80
CA ASP A 261 -7.67 20.13 31.06
C ASP A 261 -7.43 19.24 29.82
N ALA A 262 -6.48 18.30 29.92
CA ALA A 262 -6.12 17.41 28.80
C ALA A 262 -7.29 16.54 28.31
N PRO A 263 -8.04 15.84 29.20
CA PRO A 263 -9.24 15.10 28.79
C PRO A 263 -10.27 15.96 28.05
N GLY A 264 -10.49 17.20 28.49
CA GLY A 264 -11.47 18.10 27.89
C GLY A 264 -11.09 18.56 26.47
N PHE A 265 -9.82 18.89 26.25
CA PHE A 265 -9.34 19.29 24.91
C PHE A 265 -9.41 18.15 23.91
N HIS A 266 -9.06 16.93 24.33
CA HIS A 266 -9.20 15.74 23.48
C HIS A 266 -10.66 15.41 23.17
N ARG A 267 -11.57 15.61 24.14
CA ARG A 267 -13.00 15.46 23.92
C ARG A 267 -13.50 16.47 22.89
N ALA A 268 -13.12 17.75 23.01
CA ALA A 268 -13.56 18.80 22.11
C ALA A 268 -13.16 18.53 20.66
N ASP A 269 -11.94 18.04 20.41
CA ASP A 269 -11.46 17.67 19.07
C ASP A 269 -12.31 16.52 18.48
N ARG A 270 -12.59 15.48 19.28
CA ARG A 270 -13.46 14.36 18.87
C ARG A 270 -14.88 14.80 18.55
N VAL A 271 -15.48 15.64 19.41
CA VAL A 271 -16.83 16.15 19.23
C VAL A 271 -16.92 16.99 17.95
N MET A 272 -15.96 17.90 17.75
CA MET A 272 -15.88 18.74 16.56
C MET A 272 -15.80 17.90 15.28
N ALA A 273 -14.96 16.86 15.26
CA ALA A 273 -14.83 15.96 14.13
C ALA A 273 -16.17 15.26 13.79
N THR A 274 -16.92 14.83 14.82
CA THR A 274 -18.23 14.18 14.61
C THR A 274 -19.34 15.14 14.17
N LEU A 275 -19.22 16.44 14.46
CA LEU A 275 -20.21 17.46 14.08
C LEU A 275 -19.95 18.06 12.69
N SER A 276 -18.76 17.83 12.12
CA SER A 276 -18.39 18.32 10.80
C SER A 276 -19.36 17.77 9.74
N GLY A 277 -20.02 18.67 9.00
CA GLY A 277 -21.01 18.31 7.97
C GLY A 277 -22.43 18.05 8.48
N LEU A 278 -22.66 18.05 9.80
CA LEU A 278 -24.00 17.87 10.40
C LEU A 278 -24.67 19.18 10.81
N VAL A 279 -23.87 20.18 11.19
CA VAL A 279 -24.33 21.46 11.75
C VAL A 279 -23.75 22.63 10.97
N GLY A 280 -24.48 23.74 10.92
CA GLY A 280 -24.09 24.90 10.09
C GLY A 280 -22.84 25.62 10.60
N ARG A 281 -22.63 25.68 11.92
CA ARG A 281 -21.48 26.33 12.54
C ARG A 281 -21.08 25.67 13.86
N VAL A 282 -19.79 25.40 14.04
CA VAL A 282 -19.22 24.90 15.31
C VAL A 282 -18.21 25.91 15.85
N ARG A 283 -18.29 26.24 17.15
CA ARG A 283 -17.27 27.01 17.88
C ARG A 283 -16.72 26.17 19.02
N VAL A 284 -15.42 26.32 19.32
CA VAL A 284 -14.78 25.66 20.48
C VAL A 284 -14.25 26.71 21.43
N VAL A 285 -14.77 26.73 22.65
CA VAL A 285 -14.46 27.73 23.68
C VAL A 285 -14.16 27.08 25.02
N GLN A 286 -13.55 27.84 25.92
CA GLN A 286 -13.30 27.46 27.31
C GLN A 286 -13.68 28.60 28.25
N ALA A 287 -13.75 28.31 29.55
CA ALA A 287 -13.88 29.31 30.60
C ALA A 287 -12.72 30.33 30.57
N ALA A 288 -13.02 31.60 30.81
CA ALA A 288 -12.00 32.64 30.99
C ALA A 288 -11.22 32.41 32.30
N THR A 289 -11.98 32.14 33.36
CA THR A 289 -11.50 31.88 34.72
C THR A 289 -12.20 30.62 35.24
N GLY A 290 -11.46 29.74 35.91
CA GLY A 290 -11.99 28.46 36.41
C GLY A 290 -11.70 27.27 35.49
N LYS A 291 -12.17 26.09 35.89
CA LYS A 291 -11.92 24.83 35.18
C LYS A 291 -13.01 24.53 34.15
N ASP A 292 -14.26 24.66 34.54
CA ASP A 292 -15.44 24.30 33.76
C ASP A 292 -16.40 25.49 33.60
N LEU A 293 -17.54 25.28 32.92
CA LEU A 293 -18.53 26.33 32.70
C LEU A 293 -19.19 26.79 34.00
N THR A 294 -19.33 25.89 34.98
CA THR A 294 -19.89 26.25 36.29
C THR A 294 -18.97 27.24 37.00
N ASP A 295 -17.67 26.95 37.05
CA ASP A 295 -16.68 27.85 37.67
C ASP A 295 -16.67 29.24 36.98
N HIS A 296 -16.86 29.28 35.66
CA HIS A 296 -16.93 30.55 34.89
C HIS A 296 -18.12 31.41 35.31
N LEU A 297 -19.29 30.80 35.49
CA LEU A 297 -20.50 31.49 35.93
C LEU A 297 -20.42 31.88 37.42
N GLU A 298 -19.87 31.02 38.28
CA GLU A 298 -19.65 31.30 39.70
C GLU A 298 -18.62 32.43 39.92
N ALA A 299 -17.65 32.58 39.01
CA ALA A 299 -16.71 33.70 38.98
C ALA A 299 -17.34 35.04 38.50
N GLY A 300 -18.64 35.05 38.17
CA GLY A 300 -19.37 36.25 37.76
C GLY A 300 -19.17 36.64 36.29
N HIS A 301 -18.54 35.80 35.47
CA HIS A 301 -18.36 36.06 34.05
C HIS A 301 -19.62 35.74 33.25
N ARG A 302 -19.86 36.51 32.20
CA ARG A 302 -20.96 36.28 31.26
C ARG A 302 -20.55 35.24 30.23
N ILE A 303 -21.54 34.67 29.56
CA ILE A 303 -21.33 33.67 28.49
C ILE A 303 -20.56 34.26 27.30
N ALA A 304 -20.70 35.57 27.07
CA ALA A 304 -19.93 36.31 26.06
C ALA A 304 -18.43 36.37 26.38
N ASP A 305 -18.06 36.17 27.65
CA ASP A 305 -16.67 36.23 28.11
C ASP A 305 -15.95 34.87 27.93
N LEU A 306 -16.61 33.85 27.35
CA LEU A 306 -15.97 32.57 27.01
C LEU A 306 -14.88 32.77 25.94
N VAL A 307 -13.73 32.16 26.16
CA VAL A 307 -12.54 32.38 25.35
C VAL A 307 -12.40 31.27 24.29
N PRO A 308 -12.24 31.59 22.99
CA PRO A 308 -11.98 30.59 21.96
C PRO A 308 -10.63 29.88 22.19
N ILE A 309 -10.59 28.57 21.95
CA ILE A 309 -9.37 27.78 22.15
C ILE A 309 -8.52 27.82 20.87
N PRO A 310 -7.27 28.33 20.90
CA PRO A 310 -6.37 28.32 19.74
C PRO A 310 -6.18 26.90 19.20
N TYR A 311 -6.08 26.76 17.87
CA TYR A 311 -5.92 25.48 17.14
C TYR A 311 -7.11 24.52 17.17
N LEU A 312 -8.05 24.65 18.12
CA LEU A 312 -9.29 23.87 18.19
C LEU A 312 -10.51 24.63 17.64
N ASP A 313 -10.62 25.94 17.85
CA ASP A 313 -11.69 26.75 17.25
C ASP A 313 -11.38 27.04 15.78
N PRO A 314 -12.24 26.62 14.82
CA PRO A 314 -11.97 26.79 13.39
C PRO A 314 -11.94 28.26 12.93
N TYR A 315 -12.42 29.19 13.76
CA TYR A 315 -12.50 30.62 13.46
C TYR A 315 -11.43 31.46 14.16
N THR A 316 -10.59 30.85 14.99
CA THR A 316 -9.53 31.54 15.71
C THR A 316 -8.19 31.23 15.04
N ARG A 317 -7.66 32.18 14.26
CA ARG A 317 -6.28 32.09 13.75
C ARG A 317 -5.32 32.17 14.93
N ALA A 318 -4.33 31.29 14.95
CA ALA A 318 -3.23 31.37 15.90
C ALA A 318 -2.59 32.76 15.76
N LEU A 319 -2.64 33.57 16.81
CA LEU A 319 -1.76 34.73 16.91
C LEU A 319 -0.34 34.17 16.86
N THR A 320 0.34 34.37 15.74
CA THR A 320 1.78 34.22 15.64
C THR A 320 2.39 34.95 16.82
N ALA A 321 3.06 34.22 17.70
CA ALA A 321 3.86 34.81 18.75
C ALA A 321 4.81 35.81 18.09
N VAL A 322 4.60 37.09 18.36
CA VAL A 322 5.55 38.15 18.00
C VAL A 322 6.87 37.73 18.65
N PRO A 323 7.97 37.57 17.88
CA PRO A 323 9.26 37.30 18.49
C PRO A 323 9.58 38.46 19.43
N THR A 324 9.71 38.16 20.71
CA THR A 324 10.24 39.08 21.70
C THR A 324 11.62 39.53 21.22
N PRO A 325 11.85 40.82 20.96
CA PRO A 325 13.19 41.29 20.63
C PRO A 325 14.10 41.08 21.85
N PRO A 326 15.38 40.75 21.65
CA PRO A 326 16.31 40.58 22.75
C PRO A 326 16.43 41.90 23.53
N ALA A 327 16.41 41.78 24.86
CA ALA A 327 16.60 42.90 25.77
C ALA A 327 17.90 43.62 25.44
N THR A 328 17.78 44.80 24.83
CA THR A 328 18.91 45.72 24.63
C THR A 328 18.85 46.72 25.77
N THR A 329 19.87 46.65 26.61
CA THR A 329 20.20 47.60 27.67
C THR A 329 20.02 49.04 27.21
N THR A 330 19.16 49.79 27.89
CA THR A 330 19.08 51.25 27.80
C THR A 330 20.39 51.89 28.26
N ALA A 331 20.97 52.73 27.39
CA ALA A 331 21.78 53.87 27.80
C ALA A 331 21.37 55.10 26.96
N ALA A 332 20.83 56.07 27.69
CA ALA A 332 20.31 57.40 27.38
C ALA A 332 21.06 58.28 26.33
N VAL A 333 20.31 59.18 25.67
CA VAL A 333 20.38 60.68 25.79
C VAL A 333 19.96 61.40 24.47
N ALA A 334 18.87 62.20 24.58
CA ALA A 334 18.52 63.52 24.00
C ALA A 334 18.81 63.95 22.53
N GLY A 335 17.79 64.55 21.88
CA GLY A 335 17.95 65.63 20.87
C GLY A 335 17.01 65.58 19.65
N PRO A 336 16.59 66.71 19.02
CA PRO A 336 15.22 66.90 18.49
C PRO A 336 15.03 66.90 16.95
N ALA A 337 13.76 66.79 16.50
CA ALA A 337 13.25 66.99 15.12
C ALA A 337 13.45 68.43 14.59
N PRO A 338 13.45 68.78 13.26
CA PRO A 338 12.35 68.62 12.25
C PRO A 338 12.86 68.52 10.75
N PRO A 339 12.19 68.99 9.65
CA PRO A 339 10.83 68.83 9.07
C PRO A 339 10.83 68.20 7.61
N PRO A 340 9.67 68.11 6.88
CA PRO A 340 9.52 67.37 5.61
C PRO A 340 9.31 68.24 4.33
N SER A 341 9.59 67.72 3.12
CA SER A 341 8.82 67.97 1.86
C SER A 341 9.42 67.39 0.56
N ALA A 342 8.52 66.77 -0.24
CA ALA A 342 8.37 66.74 -1.73
C ALA A 342 9.54 66.23 -2.61
N VAL A 343 9.33 65.50 -3.73
CA VAL A 343 8.59 65.87 -4.97
C VAL A 343 8.31 64.60 -5.83
N SER A 344 7.11 64.52 -6.45
CA SER A 344 6.64 63.54 -7.49
C SER A 344 7.04 64.00 -8.93
N PRO A 345 6.75 63.34 -10.10
CA PRO A 345 5.44 62.78 -10.54
C PRO A 345 5.44 61.52 -11.47
N ALA A 346 4.22 61.01 -11.74
CA ALA A 346 3.80 60.03 -12.78
C ALA A 346 3.42 60.76 -14.11
N PRO A 347 2.75 60.22 -15.18
CA PRO A 347 1.86 59.04 -15.35
C PRO A 347 2.14 58.19 -16.64
N GLU A 348 1.48 57.06 -16.97
CA GLU A 348 0.14 56.88 -17.60
C GLU A 348 -0.34 55.40 -17.58
N PHE A 349 -1.66 55.18 -17.59
CA PHE A 349 -2.47 53.94 -17.70
C PHE A 349 -3.36 54.08 -18.98
N PRO A 350 -4.05 53.07 -19.61
CA PRO A 350 -5.06 52.20 -18.94
C PRO A 350 -5.50 50.84 -19.60
N ALA A 351 -6.49 50.19 -18.93
CA ALA A 351 -7.56 49.25 -19.40
C ALA A 351 -7.22 47.75 -19.60
N GLU A 352 -8.06 46.71 -19.38
CA GLU A 352 -9.44 46.49 -18.86
C GLU A 352 -9.71 44.94 -18.74
N THR A 353 -10.33 44.45 -17.64
CA THR A 353 -11.27 43.27 -17.51
C THR A 353 -10.82 41.81 -17.89
N PRO A 354 -11.65 40.73 -17.72
CA PRO A 354 -11.96 40.04 -16.45
C PRO A 354 -11.85 38.48 -16.52
N SER A 355 -11.89 37.76 -15.38
CA SER A 355 -12.36 36.34 -15.32
C SER A 355 -12.59 35.83 -13.88
N PRO A 356 -13.71 35.13 -13.59
CA PRO A 356 -13.93 34.39 -12.35
C PRO A 356 -13.93 32.85 -12.53
N GLN A 357 -13.43 32.16 -11.49
CA GLN A 357 -13.74 30.80 -11.04
C GLN A 357 -13.24 29.57 -11.81
N GLY A 358 -12.61 28.68 -11.04
CA GLY A 358 -12.30 27.29 -11.40
C GLY A 358 -10.85 26.97 -11.06
N HIS A 359 -10.59 26.32 -9.92
CA HIS A 359 -9.29 25.73 -9.63
C HIS A 359 -9.19 24.36 -10.32
N PRO A 360 -8.22 24.11 -11.21
CA PRO A 360 -7.73 22.77 -11.47
C PRO A 360 -6.35 22.56 -10.83
N MET A 361 -6.10 21.29 -10.51
CA MET A 361 -4.86 20.71 -10.02
C MET A 361 -3.69 20.98 -10.99
N PRO A 362 -2.42 21.03 -10.54
CA PRO A 362 -1.31 21.24 -11.45
C PRO A 362 -1.07 20.00 -12.33
N GLU A 363 -1.39 20.16 -13.61
CA GLU A 363 -1.14 19.27 -14.74
C GLU A 363 0.35 19.32 -15.14
N SER A 364 1.23 18.85 -14.25
CA SER A 364 2.68 18.73 -14.49
C SER A 364 3.20 17.30 -14.22
N LEU A 365 2.32 16.32 -14.17
CA LEU A 365 2.66 14.93 -13.80
C LEU A 365 2.42 13.89 -14.91
N LEU A 366 2.06 14.30 -16.13
CA LEU A 366 1.73 13.38 -17.22
C LEU A 366 2.26 13.81 -18.61
N THR A 367 3.47 14.34 -18.68
CA THR A 367 4.22 14.35 -19.96
C THR A 367 5.09 13.11 -20.04
N PRO A 368 4.92 12.21 -21.03
CA PRO A 368 5.91 11.19 -21.29
C PRO A 368 7.21 11.91 -21.68
N ALA A 369 8.32 11.50 -21.06
CA ALA A 369 9.63 12.03 -21.36
C ALA A 369 9.87 11.92 -22.87
N ALA A 370 10.03 13.06 -23.53
CA ALA A 370 10.52 13.09 -24.89
C ALA A 370 11.95 12.53 -24.86
N GLU A 371 12.14 11.40 -25.52
CA GLU A 371 13.47 10.92 -25.90
C GLU A 371 14.11 11.97 -26.80
N THR A 372 15.18 12.60 -26.31
CA THR A 372 16.30 13.16 -27.08
C THR A 372 17.29 13.73 -26.08
N THR A 373 18.43 13.09 -25.93
CA THR A 373 19.62 13.69 -25.31
C THR A 373 20.16 14.80 -26.20
N PRO A 374 20.53 15.93 -25.60
CA PRO A 374 21.89 16.43 -25.74
C PRO A 374 22.53 16.42 -24.35
N HIS A 375 23.80 16.03 -24.27
CA HIS A 375 24.61 16.03 -23.05
C HIS A 375 24.34 17.27 -22.21
N SER A 376 23.66 17.09 -21.07
CA SER A 376 23.30 18.16 -20.16
C SER A 376 24.02 17.96 -18.84
N ASP A 377 24.61 19.03 -18.32
CA ASP A 377 25.27 19.12 -17.01
C ASP A 377 24.48 18.42 -15.88
N GLU A 378 23.15 18.32 -15.99
CA GLU A 378 22.27 17.60 -15.05
C GLU A 378 22.61 16.12 -14.84
N VAL A 379 23.07 15.42 -15.89
CA VAL A 379 23.43 13.99 -15.83
C VAL A 379 24.74 13.83 -15.07
N ASP A 380 25.71 14.72 -15.27
CA ASP A 380 27.00 14.72 -14.57
C ASP A 380 26.80 14.99 -13.08
N HIS A 381 25.91 15.92 -12.73
CA HIS A 381 25.52 16.17 -11.34
C HIS A 381 24.79 14.96 -10.72
N MET A 382 23.97 14.24 -11.48
CA MET A 382 23.25 13.06 -10.97
C MET A 382 24.22 11.95 -10.57
N HIS A 383 25.22 11.65 -11.40
CA HIS A 383 26.22 10.62 -11.12
C HIS A 383 27.14 11.02 -9.96
N SER A 384 27.50 12.30 -9.84
CA SER A 384 28.26 12.79 -8.69
C SER A 384 27.45 12.71 -7.38
N GLN A 385 26.13 12.93 -7.41
CA GLN A 385 25.28 12.74 -6.23
C GLN A 385 25.18 11.28 -5.80
N TRP A 386 25.31 10.34 -6.73
CA TRP A 386 25.21 8.91 -6.43
C TRP A 386 26.39 8.40 -5.60
N SER A 387 27.63 8.81 -5.90
CA SER A 387 28.80 8.44 -5.08
C SER A 387 28.72 9.05 -3.67
N VAL A 388 28.21 10.28 -3.55
CA VAL A 388 27.92 10.93 -2.26
C VAL A 388 26.86 10.16 -1.48
N PHE A 389 25.77 9.76 -2.13
CA PHE A 389 24.75 8.91 -1.53
C PHE A 389 25.35 7.58 -1.03
N MET A 390 26.20 6.92 -1.82
CA MET A 390 26.87 5.68 -1.42
C MET A 390 27.78 5.86 -0.21
N LYS A 391 28.56 6.94 -0.15
CA LYS A 391 29.36 7.30 1.02
C LYS A 391 28.47 7.42 2.27
N LEU A 392 27.40 8.20 2.18
CA LEU A 392 26.48 8.41 3.31
C LEU A 392 25.81 7.10 3.74
N LEU A 393 25.39 6.27 2.79
CA LEU A 393 24.76 4.98 3.05
C LEU A 393 25.70 4.04 3.81
N MET A 394 26.96 3.92 3.36
CA MET A 394 27.94 3.07 4.04
C MET A 394 28.27 3.59 5.43
N GLN A 395 28.41 4.91 5.60
CA GLN A 395 28.60 5.54 6.91
C GLN A 395 27.42 5.23 7.85
N GLN A 396 26.18 5.29 7.36
CA GLN A 396 25.00 4.95 8.14
C GLN A 396 24.99 3.46 8.54
N MET A 397 25.41 2.56 7.65
CA MET A 397 25.53 1.12 7.95
C MET A 397 26.55 0.85 9.05
N LEU A 398 27.71 1.51 9.01
CA LEU A 398 28.75 1.39 10.05
C LEU A 398 28.27 1.95 11.40
N LEU A 399 27.59 3.10 11.40
CA LEU A 399 26.98 3.66 12.61
C LEU A 399 25.88 2.77 13.20
N MET A 400 25.10 2.10 12.36
CA MET A 400 24.12 1.12 12.82
C MET A 400 24.78 -0.12 13.40
N ALA A 401 25.89 -0.57 12.83
CA ALA A 401 26.66 -1.70 13.34
C ALA A 401 27.24 -1.39 14.73
N THR A 402 27.90 -0.25 14.92
CA THR A 402 28.44 0.16 16.23
C THR A 402 27.34 0.25 17.28
N LYS A 403 26.20 0.83 16.92
CA LYS A 403 25.02 0.89 17.80
C LYS A 403 24.49 -0.50 18.16
N ALA A 404 24.43 -1.42 17.20
CA ALA A 404 24.00 -2.80 17.46
C ALA A 404 24.95 -3.53 18.42
N VAL A 405 26.27 -3.34 18.26
CA VAL A 405 27.28 -3.88 19.19
C VAL A 405 27.07 -3.35 20.61
N HIS A 406 26.87 -2.04 20.77
CA HIS A 406 26.60 -1.44 22.08
C HIS A 406 25.29 -1.94 22.70
N GLN A 407 24.22 -2.07 21.91
CA GLN A 407 22.93 -2.57 22.39
C GLN A 407 23.02 -4.03 22.83
N ARG A 408 23.75 -4.88 22.09
CA ARG A 408 24.00 -6.27 22.46
C ARG A 408 24.80 -6.37 23.76
N ALA A 409 25.86 -5.58 23.91
CA ALA A 409 26.66 -5.54 25.13
C ALA A 409 25.83 -5.09 26.35
N ALA A 410 24.99 -4.06 26.20
CA ALA A 410 24.08 -3.61 27.25
C ALA A 410 23.04 -4.68 27.63
N ALA A 411 22.45 -5.35 26.63
CA ALA A 411 21.49 -6.44 26.84
C ALA A 411 22.13 -7.64 27.54
N ALA A 412 23.36 -8.02 27.16
CA ALA A 412 24.12 -9.08 27.83
C ALA A 412 24.43 -8.72 29.29
N ALA A 413 24.85 -7.48 29.58
CA ALA A 413 25.11 -7.01 30.94
C ALA A 413 23.82 -6.92 31.79
N GLU A 414 22.67 -6.62 31.18
CA GLU A 414 21.37 -6.68 31.86
C GLU A 414 20.94 -8.12 32.14
N ALA A 415 21.12 -9.03 31.18
CA ALA A 415 20.82 -10.44 31.35
C ALA A 415 21.68 -11.08 32.46
N ALA A 416 22.98 -10.78 32.50
CA ALA A 416 23.90 -11.20 33.55
C ALA A 416 23.50 -10.69 34.94
N ARG A 417 22.92 -9.49 35.03
CA ARG A 417 22.40 -8.95 36.30
C ARG A 417 21.12 -9.65 36.77
N LYS A 418 20.32 -10.19 35.86
CA LYS A 418 19.04 -10.85 36.19
C LYS A 418 19.25 -12.26 36.73
N SER A 419 20.02 -13.09 36.01
CA SER A 419 20.37 -14.45 36.44
C SER A 419 21.44 -15.06 35.55
N GLU A 420 22.10 -16.11 36.04
CA GLU A 420 23.05 -16.89 35.23
C GLU A 420 22.36 -17.58 34.04
N GLN A 421 21.11 -18.05 34.22
CA GLN A 421 20.34 -18.63 33.11
C GLN A 421 20.02 -17.59 32.03
N ALA A 422 19.63 -16.38 32.42
CA ALA A 422 19.36 -15.30 31.46
C ALA A 422 20.63 -14.90 30.69
N ALA A 423 21.80 -14.94 31.34
CA ALA A 423 23.09 -14.72 30.70
C ALA A 423 23.37 -15.79 29.62
N ARG A 424 23.21 -17.07 29.98
CA ARG A 424 23.37 -18.20 29.04
C ARG A 424 22.39 -18.09 27.87
N ASP A 425 21.12 -17.81 28.12
CA ASP A 425 20.11 -17.63 27.07
C ASP A 425 20.45 -16.46 26.13
N ALA A 426 21.05 -15.38 26.65
CA ALA A 426 21.47 -14.22 25.86
C ALA A 426 22.71 -14.54 25.00
N GLU A 427 23.66 -15.29 25.55
CA GLU A 427 24.84 -15.80 24.82
C GLU A 427 24.42 -16.77 23.70
N GLU A 428 23.51 -17.69 23.98
CA GLU A 428 22.96 -18.62 22.97
C GLU A 428 22.26 -17.88 21.82
N ARG A 429 21.46 -16.85 22.14
CA ARG A 429 20.84 -16.00 21.11
C ARG A 429 21.88 -15.25 20.28
N ALA A 430 22.90 -14.69 20.92
CA ALA A 430 23.99 -14.00 20.22
C ALA A 430 24.75 -14.97 19.31
N ALA A 431 25.06 -16.18 19.79
CA ALA A 431 25.70 -17.22 18.99
C ALA A 431 24.84 -17.65 17.79
N ALA A 432 23.52 -17.80 17.99
CA ALA A 432 22.59 -18.13 16.91
C ALA A 432 22.49 -17.01 15.86
N GLU A 433 22.46 -15.74 16.29
CA GLU A 433 22.48 -14.58 15.37
C GLU A 433 23.79 -14.51 14.58
N MET A 434 24.93 -14.71 15.23
CA MET A 434 26.25 -14.77 14.59
C MET A 434 26.30 -15.87 13.53
N ALA A 435 25.88 -17.10 13.88
CA ALA A 435 25.85 -18.21 12.93
C ALA A 435 24.93 -17.92 11.74
N ALA A 436 23.79 -17.25 11.97
CA ALA A 436 22.90 -16.83 10.89
C ALA A 436 23.54 -15.76 9.99
N VAL A 437 24.32 -14.83 10.54
CA VAL A 437 25.09 -13.82 9.79
C VAL A 437 26.17 -14.48 8.93
N GLU A 438 26.96 -15.39 9.50
CA GLU A 438 28.01 -16.11 8.76
C GLU A 438 27.44 -16.88 7.56
N VAL A 439 26.27 -17.51 7.73
CA VAL A 439 25.56 -18.18 6.62
C VAL A 439 25.17 -17.18 5.54
N ARG A 440 24.68 -15.98 5.90
CA ARG A 440 24.33 -14.93 4.93
C ARG A 440 25.56 -14.42 4.18
N LEU A 441 26.65 -14.12 4.88
CA LEU A 441 27.90 -13.64 4.28
C LEU A 441 28.49 -14.69 3.34
N ARG A 442 28.49 -15.97 3.73
CA ARG A 442 28.95 -17.08 2.89
C ARG A 442 28.11 -17.23 1.62
N LYS A 443 26.79 -17.14 1.74
CA LYS A 443 25.88 -17.17 0.58
C LYS A 443 26.13 -15.99 -0.37
N LEU A 444 26.38 -14.80 0.18
CA LEU A 444 26.71 -13.62 -0.64
C LEU A 444 28.04 -13.81 -1.39
N ARG A 445 29.06 -14.35 -0.72
CA ARG A 445 30.35 -14.65 -1.34
C ARG A 445 30.22 -15.70 -2.45
N GLN A 446 29.43 -16.74 -2.26
CA GLN A 446 29.14 -17.76 -3.30
C GLN A 446 28.40 -17.16 -4.50
N LYS A 447 27.47 -16.24 -4.26
CA LYS A 447 26.75 -15.50 -5.31
C LYS A 447 27.69 -14.55 -6.08
N GLY A 448 28.76 -14.09 -5.43
CA GLY A 448 29.73 -13.13 -5.96
C GLY A 448 29.24 -11.69 -5.80
N TYR A 449 30.12 -10.81 -5.33
CA TYR A 449 29.77 -9.42 -5.01
C TYR A 449 29.31 -8.61 -6.23
N ASP A 450 29.85 -8.90 -7.41
CA ASP A 450 29.46 -8.20 -8.65
C ASP A 450 28.00 -8.43 -9.05
N THR A 451 27.39 -9.56 -8.64
CA THR A 451 25.97 -9.85 -8.94
C THR A 451 25.01 -9.46 -7.81
N ALA A 452 25.56 -9.01 -6.69
CA ALA A 452 24.81 -8.55 -5.54
C ALA A 452 24.26 -7.15 -5.79
N SER A 453 23.03 -6.94 -5.33
CA SER A 453 22.42 -5.61 -5.28
C SER A 453 23.17 -4.72 -4.29
N ARG A 454 23.06 -3.40 -4.49
CA ARG A 454 23.58 -2.41 -3.55
C ARG A 454 23.07 -2.65 -2.13
N THR A 455 21.78 -2.96 -1.97
CA THR A 455 21.20 -3.20 -0.64
C THR A 455 21.75 -4.45 0.02
N GLU A 456 22.00 -5.52 -0.74
CA GLU A 456 22.62 -6.74 -0.20
C GLU A 456 24.05 -6.48 0.29
N ILE A 457 24.81 -5.63 -0.42
CA ILE A 457 26.17 -5.25 -0.01
C ILE A 457 26.13 -4.35 1.22
N ALA A 458 25.25 -3.35 1.26
CA ALA A 458 25.10 -2.47 2.43
C ALA A 458 24.72 -3.25 3.69
N ASP A 459 23.74 -4.17 3.58
CA ASP A 459 23.35 -5.05 4.68
C ASP A 459 24.50 -5.98 5.10
N ALA A 460 25.29 -6.48 4.16
CA ALA A 460 26.44 -7.33 4.45
C ALA A 460 27.58 -6.55 5.14
N VAL A 461 27.83 -5.30 4.75
CA VAL A 461 28.80 -4.42 5.44
C VAL A 461 28.36 -4.19 6.89
N ARG A 462 27.07 -3.88 7.12
CA ARG A 462 26.54 -3.74 8.48
C ARG A 462 26.69 -5.04 9.28
N ASP A 463 26.24 -6.16 8.72
CA ASP A 463 26.26 -7.46 9.39
C ASP A 463 27.71 -7.89 9.70
N ALA A 464 28.64 -7.72 8.75
CA ALA A 464 30.06 -8.03 8.94
C ALA A 464 30.72 -7.10 9.97
N ALA A 465 30.44 -5.80 9.94
CA ALA A 465 30.93 -4.85 10.93
C ALA A 465 30.37 -5.09 12.34
N THR A 466 29.14 -5.60 12.47
CA THR A 466 28.52 -5.90 13.77
C THR A 466 29.16 -7.11 14.47
N TRP A 467 29.72 -8.05 13.70
CA TRP A 467 30.27 -9.30 14.21
C TRP A 467 31.77 -9.47 13.96
N GLY A 468 32.43 -8.49 13.33
CA GLY A 468 33.84 -8.58 12.92
C GLY A 468 34.80 -8.85 14.07
N ASP A 469 34.54 -8.28 15.24
CA ASP A 469 35.38 -8.47 16.44
C ASP A 469 35.24 -9.85 17.09
N GLN A 470 34.12 -10.54 16.83
CA GLN A 470 33.75 -11.81 17.50
C GLN A 470 33.84 -13.03 16.56
N SER A 471 33.85 -12.81 15.24
CA SER A 471 33.95 -13.86 14.23
C SER A 471 35.03 -13.50 13.21
N GLU A 472 36.06 -14.34 13.11
CA GLU A 472 37.09 -14.23 12.08
C GLU A 472 36.50 -14.27 10.66
N VAL A 473 35.40 -15.02 10.46
CA VAL A 473 34.70 -15.08 9.18
C VAL A 473 34.11 -13.71 8.84
N ALA A 474 33.41 -13.09 9.80
CA ALA A 474 32.83 -11.77 9.60
C ALA A 474 33.91 -10.69 9.39
N GLY A 475 35.00 -10.73 10.15
CA GLY A 475 36.11 -9.79 10.01
C GLY A 475 36.82 -9.89 8.65
N ASN A 476 37.11 -11.11 8.19
CA ASN A 476 37.71 -11.34 6.87
C ASN A 476 36.78 -10.88 5.73
N GLU A 477 35.48 -11.15 5.83
CA GLU A 477 34.52 -10.68 4.82
C GLU A 477 34.34 -9.16 4.84
N LEU A 478 34.45 -8.50 6.00
CA LEU A 478 34.43 -7.03 6.07
C LEU A 478 35.56 -6.41 5.26
N GLY A 479 36.77 -6.97 5.35
CA GLY A 479 37.92 -6.53 4.54
C GLY A 479 37.69 -6.72 3.03
N HIS A 480 37.14 -7.86 2.64
CA HIS A 480 36.78 -8.11 1.23
C HIS A 480 35.68 -7.15 0.73
N LEU A 481 34.67 -6.89 1.55
CA LEU A 481 33.57 -5.99 1.23
C LEU A 481 34.06 -4.55 1.11
N ALA A 482 34.95 -4.09 2.00
CA ALA A 482 35.55 -2.77 1.93
C ALA A 482 36.33 -2.55 0.63
N LEU A 483 37.15 -3.52 0.22
CA LEU A 483 37.85 -3.48 -1.07
C LEU A 483 36.87 -3.48 -2.25
N HIS A 484 35.79 -4.23 -2.17
CA HIS A 484 34.76 -4.27 -3.21
C HIS A 484 34.01 -2.94 -3.33
N VAL A 485 33.59 -2.35 -2.21
CA VAL A 485 32.92 -1.04 -2.12
C VAL A 485 33.80 0.06 -2.71
N SER A 486 35.10 0.07 -2.38
CA SER A 486 36.07 1.00 -2.94
C SER A 486 36.21 0.85 -4.46
N ARG A 487 36.38 -0.38 -4.97
CA ARG A 487 36.51 -0.62 -6.42
C ARG A 487 35.24 -0.33 -7.21
N ARG A 488 34.06 -0.58 -6.63
CA ARG A 488 32.77 -0.48 -7.32
C ARG A 488 32.18 0.93 -7.28
N TRP A 489 32.34 1.64 -6.17
CA TRP A 489 31.69 2.93 -5.93
C TRP A 489 32.66 4.07 -5.60
N GLY A 490 33.96 3.80 -5.55
CA GLY A 490 34.96 4.81 -5.18
C GLY A 490 34.84 5.26 -3.72
N VAL A 491 34.23 4.45 -2.86
CA VAL A 491 34.02 4.76 -1.44
C VAL A 491 35.02 3.96 -0.61
N GLU A 492 35.87 4.65 0.13
CA GLU A 492 36.80 4.05 1.09
C GLU A 492 36.12 3.94 2.45
N LEU A 493 36.23 2.77 3.08
CA LEU A 493 35.71 2.52 4.43
C LEU A 493 36.89 2.43 5.38
N ASP A 494 36.95 3.36 6.34
CA ASP A 494 37.84 3.28 7.47
C ASP A 494 37.20 2.37 8.52
N LEU A 495 37.74 1.17 8.65
CA LEU A 495 37.23 0.14 9.55
C LEU A 495 37.54 0.42 11.02
N ASP A 496 38.56 1.24 11.30
CA ASP A 496 38.95 1.59 12.67
C ASP A 496 38.08 2.71 13.23
N THR A 497 37.79 3.73 12.41
CA THR A 497 36.96 4.87 12.83
C THR A 497 35.47 4.71 12.49
N GLY A 498 35.13 3.73 11.65
CA GLY A 498 33.77 3.51 11.16
C GLY A 498 33.28 4.62 10.21
N GLN A 499 34.21 5.35 9.57
CA GLN A 499 33.91 6.43 8.65
C GLN A 499 34.02 5.99 7.19
N ALA A 500 33.30 6.69 6.31
CA ALA A 500 33.38 6.49 4.86
C ALA A 500 33.79 7.79 4.17
N SER A 501 34.69 7.70 3.19
CA SER A 501 35.17 8.81 2.36
C SER A 501 35.08 8.46 0.88
N ILE A 502 35.08 9.47 0.00
CA ILE A 502 35.20 9.25 -1.44
C ILE A 502 36.68 9.30 -1.79
N ALA A 503 37.16 8.29 -2.51
CA ALA A 503 38.56 8.19 -2.92
C ALA A 503 38.93 9.39 -3.82
N PRO A 504 40.12 9.99 -3.63
CA PRO A 504 40.57 11.09 -4.48
C PRO A 504 40.72 10.63 -5.94
N GLY A 505 40.19 11.41 -6.89
CA GLY A 505 40.22 11.07 -8.32
C GLY A 505 39.12 10.11 -8.79
N THR A 506 38.08 9.90 -7.98
CA THR A 506 36.91 9.09 -8.37
C THR A 506 36.16 9.74 -9.53
N ASP A 507 36.08 9.03 -10.67
CA ASP A 507 35.23 9.37 -11.80
C ASP A 507 33.83 8.75 -11.60
N ALA A 508 32.93 9.54 -11.01
CA ALA A 508 31.60 9.08 -10.63
C ALA A 508 30.72 8.69 -11.84
N GLN A 509 30.92 9.34 -12.99
CA GLN A 509 30.20 9.01 -14.21
C GLN A 509 30.61 7.64 -14.72
N ARG A 510 31.92 7.40 -14.87
CA ARG A 510 32.44 6.12 -15.33
C ARG A 510 32.03 4.96 -14.42
N LEU A 511 32.00 5.18 -13.10
CA LEU A 511 31.53 4.15 -12.16
C LEU A 511 30.02 3.85 -12.30
N ALA A 512 29.21 4.86 -12.57
CA ALA A 512 27.78 4.67 -12.81
C ALA A 512 27.52 3.94 -14.14
N GLU A 513 28.25 4.27 -15.21
CA GLU A 513 28.19 3.54 -16.49
C GLU A 513 28.56 2.06 -16.29
N ILE A 514 29.65 1.78 -15.57
CA ILE A 514 30.05 0.41 -15.22
C ILE A 514 28.94 -0.31 -14.43
N GLU A 515 28.24 0.38 -13.53
CA GLU A 515 27.14 -0.21 -12.77
C GLU A 515 25.90 -0.51 -13.64
N GLN A 516 25.58 0.37 -14.59
CA GLN A 516 24.54 0.12 -15.58
C GLN A 516 24.89 -1.06 -16.48
N ASP A 517 26.15 -1.17 -16.93
CA ASP A 517 26.65 -2.31 -17.70
C ASP A 517 26.55 -3.62 -16.91
N ARG A 518 26.84 -3.59 -15.60
CA ARG A 518 26.66 -4.77 -14.72
C ARG A 518 25.19 -5.17 -14.63
N ALA A 519 24.28 -4.22 -14.50
CA ALA A 519 22.83 -4.49 -14.46
C ALA A 519 22.35 -5.11 -15.79
N ALA A 520 22.78 -4.55 -16.93
CA ALA A 520 22.51 -5.07 -18.26
C ALA A 520 23.09 -6.48 -18.46
N ALA A 521 24.33 -6.73 -18.03
CA ALA A 521 24.96 -8.04 -18.10
C ALA A 521 24.26 -9.08 -17.22
N ALA A 522 23.80 -8.69 -16.02
CA ALA A 522 23.04 -9.57 -15.13
C ALA A 522 21.69 -9.96 -15.74
N ARG A 523 21.03 -9.02 -16.40
CA ARG A 523 19.79 -9.22 -17.17
C ARG A 523 20.01 -10.18 -18.34
N ALA A 524 21.04 -9.96 -19.16
CA ALA A 524 21.40 -10.86 -20.27
C ALA A 524 21.79 -12.27 -19.79
N ARG A 525 22.51 -12.39 -18.66
CA ARG A 525 22.81 -13.70 -18.04
C ARG A 525 21.55 -14.42 -17.61
N LYS A 526 20.59 -13.72 -17.01
CA LYS A 526 19.32 -14.33 -16.61
C LYS A 526 18.49 -14.78 -17.81
N ALA A 527 18.53 -14.03 -18.92
CA ALA A 527 17.93 -14.45 -20.18
C ALA A 527 18.62 -15.73 -20.72
N GLN A 528 19.96 -15.78 -20.75
CA GLN A 528 20.71 -16.99 -21.10
C GLN A 528 20.28 -18.18 -20.23
N ASP A 529 20.24 -18.03 -18.90
CA ASP A 529 19.89 -19.13 -17.98
C ASP A 529 18.51 -19.72 -18.33
N ARG A 530 17.52 -18.86 -18.63
CA ARG A 530 16.17 -19.29 -19.05
C ARG A 530 16.16 -19.93 -20.44
N MET A 531 16.95 -19.41 -21.38
CA MET A 531 17.07 -19.99 -22.72
C MET A 531 17.71 -21.37 -22.68
N VAL A 532 18.77 -21.54 -21.89
CA VAL A 532 19.43 -22.84 -21.67
C VAL A 532 18.47 -23.82 -21.00
N GLU A 533 17.73 -23.38 -19.97
CA GLU A 533 16.70 -24.19 -19.30
C GLU A 533 15.62 -24.68 -20.27
N MET A 534 15.17 -23.82 -21.20
CA MET A 534 14.21 -24.21 -22.23
C MET A 534 14.77 -25.25 -23.20
N VAL A 535 16.01 -25.06 -23.69
CA VAL A 535 16.66 -26.03 -24.59
C VAL A 535 16.96 -27.35 -23.89
N ALA A 536 17.30 -27.31 -22.60
CA ALA A 536 17.57 -28.50 -21.80
C ALA A 536 16.33 -29.39 -21.60
N ARG A 537 15.13 -28.81 -21.60
CA ARG A 537 13.83 -29.52 -21.48
C ARG A 537 13.38 -30.20 -22.78
N GLU A 538 14.04 -29.95 -23.91
CA GLU A 538 13.70 -30.56 -25.19
C GLU A 538 14.42 -31.93 -25.30
N ASP A 539 13.66 -33.00 -25.11
CA ASP A 539 14.17 -34.38 -25.13
C ASP A 539 14.53 -34.86 -26.56
N ASP A 540 13.93 -34.25 -27.59
CA ASP A 540 14.11 -34.63 -29.01
C ASP A 540 15.42 -34.11 -29.64
N LEU A 541 16.24 -33.35 -28.89
CA LEU A 541 17.50 -32.79 -29.37
C LEU A 541 18.71 -33.61 -28.93
N ASP A 542 19.59 -33.94 -29.88
CA ASP A 542 20.88 -34.60 -29.59
C ASP A 542 21.79 -33.71 -28.74
N GLU A 543 22.61 -34.32 -27.88
CA GLU A 543 23.51 -33.61 -26.96
C GLU A 543 24.56 -32.78 -27.71
N SER A 544 25.04 -33.24 -28.88
CA SER A 544 25.93 -32.44 -29.74
C SER A 544 25.23 -31.19 -30.30
N ALA A 545 23.94 -31.31 -30.63
CA ALA A 545 23.14 -30.18 -31.08
C ALA A 545 22.89 -29.18 -29.94
N LYS A 546 22.64 -29.65 -28.71
CA LYS A 546 22.48 -28.81 -27.51
C LYS A 546 23.75 -28.02 -27.20
N VAL A 547 24.94 -28.67 -27.22
CA VAL A 547 26.23 -27.99 -26.96
C VAL A 547 26.45 -26.80 -27.89
N GLY A 548 26.24 -26.97 -29.20
CA GLY A 548 26.41 -25.84 -30.11
C GLY A 548 25.29 -24.80 -30.04
N ILE A 549 24.10 -25.14 -29.54
CA ILE A 549 23.05 -24.15 -29.22
C ILE A 549 23.47 -23.34 -28.00
N TYR A 550 24.03 -23.97 -26.97
CA TYR A 550 24.56 -23.26 -25.79
C TYR A 550 25.68 -22.29 -26.19
N ALA A 551 26.59 -22.70 -27.08
CA ALA A 551 27.63 -21.81 -27.61
C ALA A 551 27.04 -20.63 -28.40
N ALA A 552 25.95 -20.85 -29.15
CA ALA A 552 25.27 -19.78 -29.87
C ALA A 552 24.56 -18.79 -28.92
N ILE A 553 23.94 -19.29 -27.85
CA ILE A 553 23.32 -18.47 -26.81
C ILE A 553 24.40 -17.67 -26.05
N GLU A 554 25.55 -18.28 -25.77
CA GLU A 554 26.68 -17.60 -25.14
C GLU A 554 27.25 -16.49 -26.04
N SER A 555 27.37 -16.74 -27.35
CA SER A 555 27.76 -15.72 -28.33
C SER A 555 26.78 -14.55 -28.39
N TRP A 556 25.48 -14.81 -28.29
CA TRP A 556 24.46 -13.76 -28.19
C TRP A 556 24.55 -13.01 -26.85
N ARG A 557 24.78 -13.68 -25.72
CA ARG A 557 24.95 -13.01 -24.42
C ARG A 557 26.13 -12.05 -24.42
N ALA A 558 27.24 -12.41 -25.08
CA ALA A 558 28.43 -11.58 -25.16
C ALA A 558 28.16 -10.24 -25.87
N ASP A 559 27.15 -10.19 -26.74
CA ASP A 559 26.72 -8.99 -27.45
C ASP A 559 25.24 -9.14 -27.85
N PRO A 560 24.31 -8.70 -26.99
CA PRO A 560 22.87 -8.88 -27.17
C PRO A 560 22.33 -7.89 -28.20
N SER A 561 22.59 -8.18 -29.48
CA SER A 561 22.09 -7.40 -30.62
C SER A 561 20.96 -8.12 -31.37
N ALA A 562 20.13 -7.36 -32.08
CA ALA A 562 19.06 -7.90 -32.92
C ALA A 562 19.61 -8.83 -34.03
N GLU A 563 20.75 -8.46 -34.63
CA GLU A 563 21.39 -9.26 -35.69
C GLU A 563 21.89 -10.62 -35.17
N LYS A 564 22.52 -10.63 -33.99
CA LYS A 564 22.97 -11.88 -33.36
C LYS A 564 21.80 -12.74 -32.92
N LEU A 565 20.68 -12.14 -32.52
CA LEU A 565 19.44 -12.87 -32.24
C LEU A 565 18.84 -13.51 -33.51
N ASP A 566 18.89 -12.82 -34.64
CA ASP A 566 18.48 -13.37 -35.94
C ASP A 566 19.43 -14.48 -36.42
N ALA A 567 20.74 -14.34 -36.17
CA ALA A 567 21.72 -15.39 -36.42
C ALA A 567 21.46 -16.63 -35.56
N LEU A 568 21.20 -16.45 -34.25
CA LEU A 568 20.82 -17.54 -33.34
C LEU A 568 19.53 -18.23 -33.82
N THR A 569 18.52 -17.46 -34.22
CA THR A 569 17.24 -18.00 -34.72
C THR A 569 17.44 -18.86 -35.98
N ARG A 570 18.35 -18.45 -36.87
CA ARG A 570 18.75 -19.24 -38.05
C ARG A 570 19.46 -20.54 -37.65
N GLN A 571 20.44 -20.47 -36.75
CA GLN A 571 21.15 -21.67 -36.28
C GLN A 571 20.22 -22.67 -35.58
N LEU A 572 19.24 -22.19 -34.80
CA LEU A 572 18.21 -23.05 -34.20
C LEU A 572 17.34 -23.73 -35.27
N LYS A 573 17.02 -23.03 -36.37
CA LYS A 573 16.27 -23.60 -37.50
C LYS A 573 17.06 -24.71 -38.19
N ASP A 574 18.34 -24.47 -38.45
CA ASP A 574 19.21 -25.42 -39.14
C ASP A 574 19.41 -26.70 -38.33
N ARG A 575 19.41 -26.58 -37.00
CA ARG A 575 19.47 -27.68 -36.03
C ARG A 575 18.11 -28.34 -35.74
N LYS A 576 17.08 -28.03 -36.54
CA LYS A 576 15.74 -28.62 -36.46
C LYS A 576 15.01 -28.40 -35.12
N VAL A 577 15.33 -27.35 -34.37
CA VAL A 577 14.60 -27.00 -33.15
C VAL A 577 13.14 -26.65 -33.49
N PRO A 578 12.14 -27.13 -32.72
CA PRO A 578 10.73 -26.84 -32.96
C PRO A 578 10.45 -25.33 -33.08
N GLN A 579 9.50 -24.95 -33.95
CA GLN A 579 9.16 -23.53 -34.16
C GLN A 579 8.66 -22.85 -32.87
N GLN A 580 7.93 -23.60 -32.02
CA GLN A 580 7.43 -23.09 -30.74
C GLN A 580 8.58 -22.72 -29.79
N THR A 581 9.56 -23.61 -29.63
CA THR A 581 10.76 -23.39 -28.81
C THR A 581 11.59 -22.23 -29.34
N ARG A 582 11.76 -22.12 -30.67
CA ARG A 582 12.45 -20.98 -31.30
C ARG A 582 11.76 -19.64 -31.00
N THR A 583 10.44 -19.61 -31.08
CA THR A 583 9.64 -18.39 -30.81
C THR A 583 9.71 -18.01 -29.33
N ARG A 584 9.67 -19.00 -28.42
CA ARG A 584 9.84 -18.79 -26.96
C ARG A 584 11.24 -18.27 -26.62
N LEU A 585 12.30 -18.85 -27.20
CA LEU A 585 13.68 -18.41 -27.00
C LEU A 585 13.86 -16.96 -27.47
N ARG A 586 13.33 -16.62 -28.64
CA ARG A 586 13.38 -15.27 -29.19
C ARG A 586 12.61 -14.28 -28.30
N PHE A 587 11.44 -14.67 -27.79
CA PHE A 587 10.70 -13.87 -26.82
C PHE A 587 11.50 -13.63 -25.54
N VAL A 588 12.11 -14.66 -24.92
CA VAL A 588 12.91 -14.50 -23.70
C VAL A 588 14.10 -13.56 -23.93
N ALA A 589 14.77 -13.68 -25.07
CA ALA A 589 15.87 -12.80 -25.45
C ALA A 589 15.41 -11.33 -25.59
N ALA A 590 14.26 -11.09 -26.22
CA ALA A 590 13.70 -9.74 -26.38
C ALA A 590 13.15 -9.16 -25.06
N TYR A 591 12.46 -9.98 -24.27
CA TYR A 591 11.72 -9.60 -23.07
C TYR A 591 12.64 -9.36 -21.87
N LEU A 592 13.53 -10.31 -21.56
CA LEU A 592 14.49 -10.17 -20.48
C LEU A 592 15.77 -9.49 -20.97
N GLY A 593 16.36 -9.93 -22.08
CA GLY A 593 17.73 -9.59 -22.48
C GLY A 593 17.97 -8.15 -22.94
N THR A 594 16.91 -7.34 -23.13
CA THR A 594 16.98 -5.97 -23.70
C THR A 594 17.97 -5.89 -24.86
N PRO A 595 17.64 -6.45 -26.05
CA PRO A 595 18.48 -6.23 -27.22
C PRO A 595 18.62 -4.72 -27.40
N ALA A 596 19.84 -4.21 -27.37
CA ALA A 596 20.10 -2.80 -27.51
C ALA A 596 19.32 -2.26 -28.72
N ALA A 597 18.53 -1.22 -28.53
CA ALA A 597 17.94 -0.51 -29.66
C ALA A 597 19.13 0.05 -30.46
N ILE A 598 19.29 -0.42 -31.69
CA ILE A 598 20.15 0.24 -32.66
C ILE A 598 19.40 1.51 -33.05
N GLY A 599 19.89 2.66 -32.57
CA GLY A 599 19.53 3.95 -33.13
C GLY A 599 20.54 4.30 -34.22
N ASP A 600 20.13 4.23 -35.48
CA ASP A 600 20.56 5.24 -36.45
C ASP A 600 19.58 6.40 -36.25
N GLU A 601 20.05 7.52 -35.69
CA GLU A 601 19.24 8.69 -35.37
C GLU A 601 18.61 9.38 -36.60
N GLU A 602 18.90 8.91 -37.82
CA GLU A 602 18.54 9.59 -39.06
C GLU A 602 17.56 8.84 -39.98
N ASN A 603 17.17 7.59 -39.69
CA ASN A 603 16.22 6.86 -40.56
C ASN A 603 15.16 6.07 -39.80
N ALA A 604 13.90 6.30 -40.18
CA ALA A 604 12.67 5.78 -39.56
C ALA A 604 12.46 4.26 -39.62
N ASP A 605 13.48 3.46 -39.94
CA ASP A 605 13.42 1.98 -40.00
C ASP A 605 14.16 1.35 -38.81
N ILE A 606 13.75 1.70 -37.59
CA ILE A 606 14.24 1.05 -36.38
C ILE A 606 13.69 -0.39 -36.35
N LYS A 607 14.51 -1.38 -36.76
CA LYS A 607 14.23 -2.81 -36.56
C LYS A 607 14.41 -3.22 -35.09
N THR A 608 13.68 -2.62 -34.17
CA THR A 608 13.61 -3.09 -32.78
C THR A 608 12.75 -4.35 -32.71
N VAL A 609 13.33 -5.44 -32.22
CA VAL A 609 12.58 -6.67 -31.88
C VAL A 609 11.69 -6.37 -30.67
N SER A 610 10.38 -6.27 -30.88
CA SER A 610 9.42 -6.05 -29.79
C SER A 610 9.08 -7.36 -29.10
N ALA A 611 9.20 -7.39 -27.77
CA ALA A 611 8.76 -8.52 -26.97
C ALA A 611 7.25 -8.79 -27.13
N ALA A 612 6.42 -7.76 -27.30
CA ALA A 612 4.98 -7.89 -27.48
C ALA A 612 4.65 -8.57 -28.81
N GLU A 613 5.37 -8.19 -29.87
CA GLU A 613 5.24 -8.82 -31.19
C GLU A 613 5.68 -10.28 -31.14
N GLU A 614 6.78 -10.60 -30.46
CA GLU A 614 7.24 -11.99 -30.32
C GLU A 614 6.29 -12.83 -29.46
N LEU A 615 5.68 -12.27 -28.41
CA LEU A 615 4.66 -12.96 -27.62
C LEU A 615 3.41 -13.24 -28.48
N SER A 616 3.02 -12.29 -29.31
CA SER A 616 1.87 -12.45 -30.23
C SER A 616 2.06 -13.62 -31.21
N ARG A 617 3.30 -14.08 -31.46
CA ARG A 617 3.58 -15.24 -32.32
C ARG A 617 3.42 -16.59 -31.62
N HIS A 618 3.20 -16.62 -30.30
CA HIS A 618 3.03 -17.86 -29.54
C HIS A 618 1.66 -18.49 -29.81
N ALA A 619 1.64 -19.80 -30.06
CA ALA A 619 0.39 -20.52 -30.33
C ALA A 619 -0.49 -20.69 -29.08
N THR A 620 0.14 -20.73 -27.90
CA THR A 620 -0.48 -20.89 -26.58
C THR A 620 -0.04 -19.73 -25.69
N PRO A 621 -0.94 -19.12 -24.88
CA PRO A 621 -0.54 -18.13 -23.89
C PRO A 621 0.55 -18.67 -22.99
N LEU A 622 1.50 -17.81 -22.64
CA LEU A 622 2.57 -18.14 -21.71
C LEU A 622 2.10 -18.05 -20.25
N VAL A 623 1.18 -17.11 -19.99
CA VAL A 623 0.48 -16.93 -18.72
C VAL A 623 -0.95 -17.42 -18.91
N ASP A 624 -1.47 -18.19 -17.96
CA ASP A 624 -2.87 -18.62 -17.95
C ASP A 624 -3.79 -17.40 -17.78
N PRO A 625 -4.68 -17.10 -18.77
CA PRO A 625 -5.63 -15.99 -18.67
C PRO A 625 -6.56 -16.10 -17.46
N GLY A 626 -6.89 -17.32 -17.02
CA GLY A 626 -7.73 -17.53 -15.84
C GLY A 626 -7.06 -17.06 -14.55
N GLU A 627 -5.78 -17.37 -14.36
CA GLU A 627 -5.01 -16.92 -13.20
C GLU A 627 -4.78 -15.40 -13.19
N GLU A 628 -4.71 -14.80 -14.39
CA GLU A 628 -4.53 -13.36 -14.57
C GLU A 628 -5.83 -12.55 -14.33
N ALA A 629 -6.99 -13.12 -14.64
CA ALA A 629 -8.30 -12.50 -14.43
C ALA A 629 -8.78 -12.46 -12.96
N LYS A 630 -8.34 -13.41 -12.11
CA LYS A 630 -8.76 -13.53 -10.70
C LYS A 630 -8.74 -12.21 -9.89
N PRO A 631 -7.60 -11.49 -9.78
CA PRO A 631 -7.55 -10.24 -9.02
C PRO A 631 -8.43 -9.13 -9.62
N ARG A 632 -8.60 -9.09 -10.94
CA ARG A 632 -9.50 -8.14 -11.59
C ARG A 632 -10.96 -8.42 -11.28
N ILE A 633 -11.36 -9.69 -11.26
CA ILE A 633 -12.72 -10.09 -10.91
C ILE A 633 -13.05 -9.63 -9.49
N ASP A 634 -12.12 -9.74 -8.54
CA ASP A 634 -12.30 -9.20 -7.19
C ASP A 634 -12.55 -7.68 -7.21
N LYS A 635 -11.78 -6.91 -7.98
CA LYS A 635 -11.96 -5.45 -8.14
C LYS A 635 -13.28 -5.08 -8.84
N LEU A 636 -13.69 -5.86 -9.85
CA LEU A 636 -14.97 -5.69 -10.54
C LEU A 636 -16.15 -6.03 -9.62
N LEU A 637 -16.02 -7.04 -8.75
CA LEU A 637 -17.03 -7.38 -7.74
C LEU A 637 -17.14 -6.28 -6.68
N GLU A 638 -16.02 -5.70 -6.24
CA GLU A 638 -15.98 -4.53 -5.34
C GLU A 638 -16.71 -3.34 -5.99
N THR A 639 -16.37 -3.02 -7.25
CA THR A 639 -16.99 -1.92 -8.02
C THR A 639 -18.49 -2.17 -8.23
N TYR A 640 -18.88 -3.39 -8.58
CA TYR A 640 -20.28 -3.79 -8.73
C TYR A 640 -21.05 -3.62 -7.41
N GLN A 641 -20.46 -3.99 -6.28
CA GLN A 641 -21.06 -3.79 -4.97
C GLN A 641 -21.25 -2.30 -4.65
N GLU A 642 -20.25 -1.45 -4.94
CA GLU A 642 -20.33 -0.01 -4.70
C GLU A 642 -21.41 0.65 -5.56
N GLN A 643 -21.47 0.32 -6.85
CA GLN A 643 -22.50 0.82 -7.75
C GLN A 643 -23.91 0.41 -7.31
N LEU A 644 -24.09 -0.83 -6.83
CA LEU A 644 -25.37 -1.30 -6.28
C LEU A 644 -25.78 -0.55 -5.01
N LYS A 645 -24.83 -0.15 -4.15
CA LYS A 645 -25.13 0.66 -2.95
C LYS A 645 -25.64 2.06 -3.32
N VAL A 646 -25.09 2.64 -4.38
CA VAL A 646 -25.43 3.99 -4.83
C VAL A 646 -26.64 4.00 -5.79
N GLY A 647 -27.04 2.83 -6.32
CA GLY A 647 -28.11 2.72 -7.30
C GLY A 647 -27.71 3.17 -8.71
N ALA A 648 -26.42 3.13 -9.02
CA ALA A 648 -25.87 3.47 -10.33
C ALA A 648 -26.14 2.37 -11.37
N ASP A 649 -25.96 2.68 -12.66
CA ASP A 649 -26.03 1.65 -13.71
C ASP A 649 -24.87 0.65 -13.53
N THR A 650 -25.21 -0.64 -13.66
CA THR A 650 -24.30 -1.78 -13.48
C THR A 650 -24.12 -2.59 -14.75
N SER A 651 -24.75 -2.16 -15.87
CA SER A 651 -24.71 -2.86 -17.15
C SER A 651 -23.28 -3.13 -17.62
N GLU A 652 -22.44 -2.10 -17.68
CA GLU A 652 -21.05 -2.16 -18.13
C GLU A 652 -20.20 -3.09 -17.24
N VAL A 653 -20.27 -2.94 -15.92
CA VAL A 653 -19.49 -3.76 -14.98
C VAL A 653 -19.91 -5.22 -15.05
N ARG A 654 -21.20 -5.50 -15.26
CA ARG A 654 -21.70 -6.88 -15.43
C ARG A 654 -21.22 -7.50 -16.74
N GLU A 655 -21.19 -6.73 -17.82
CA GLU A 655 -20.64 -7.20 -19.09
C GLU A 655 -19.14 -7.48 -18.96
N GLU A 656 -18.39 -6.63 -18.25
CA GLU A 656 -16.97 -6.83 -18.00
C GLU A 656 -16.72 -8.06 -17.14
N LEU A 657 -17.45 -8.20 -16.03
CA LEU A 657 -17.36 -9.35 -15.16
C LEU A 657 -17.71 -10.66 -15.88
N ALA A 658 -18.70 -10.66 -16.77
CA ALA A 658 -19.04 -11.84 -17.57
C ALA A 658 -17.90 -12.28 -18.49
N ARG A 659 -17.09 -11.33 -18.99
CA ARG A 659 -15.95 -11.62 -19.86
C ARG A 659 -14.78 -12.19 -19.08
N GLU A 660 -14.42 -11.53 -17.99
CA GLU A 660 -13.31 -11.97 -17.12
C GLU A 660 -13.62 -13.32 -16.47
N VAL A 661 -14.88 -13.57 -16.10
CA VAL A 661 -15.28 -14.88 -15.58
C VAL A 661 -15.21 -15.96 -16.66
N ALA A 662 -15.40 -15.65 -17.95
CA ALA A 662 -15.41 -16.66 -19.00
C ALA A 662 -14.05 -17.36 -19.23
N VAL A 663 -12.93 -16.72 -18.84
CA VAL A 663 -11.58 -17.30 -18.96
C VAL A 663 -11.20 -18.18 -17.76
N LEU A 664 -12.01 -18.20 -16.69
CA LEU A 664 -11.77 -19.00 -15.49
C LEU A 664 -12.13 -20.49 -15.68
N THR A 665 -11.61 -21.33 -14.78
CA THR A 665 -12.05 -22.73 -14.63
C THR A 665 -13.53 -22.81 -14.26
N VAL A 666 -14.20 -23.93 -14.56
CA VAL A 666 -15.63 -24.10 -14.27
C VAL A 666 -15.94 -23.90 -12.78
N GLU A 667 -15.07 -24.40 -11.89
CA GLU A 667 -15.22 -24.24 -10.43
C GLU A 667 -15.11 -22.76 -10.01
N ASP A 668 -14.10 -22.05 -10.50
CA ASP A 668 -13.90 -20.63 -10.20
C ASP A 668 -15.03 -19.76 -10.80
N GLN A 669 -15.57 -20.14 -11.96
CA GLN A 669 -16.73 -19.48 -12.57
C GLN A 669 -17.97 -19.56 -11.68
N GLU A 670 -18.26 -20.74 -11.13
CA GLU A 670 -19.38 -20.95 -10.22
C GLU A 670 -19.21 -20.14 -8.94
N ALA A 671 -17.99 -20.13 -8.37
CA ALA A 671 -17.68 -19.35 -7.19
C ALA A 671 -17.88 -17.84 -7.43
N ALA A 672 -17.41 -17.31 -8.56
CA ALA A 672 -17.56 -15.90 -8.92
C ALA A 672 -19.03 -15.52 -9.14
N ARG A 673 -19.81 -16.38 -9.82
CA ARG A 673 -21.27 -16.17 -10.04
C ARG A 673 -22.04 -16.24 -8.72
N ALA A 674 -21.70 -17.18 -7.84
CA ALA A 674 -22.30 -17.28 -6.51
C ALA A 674 -22.03 -16.02 -5.68
N ARG A 675 -20.80 -15.48 -5.74
CA ARG A 675 -20.44 -14.23 -5.08
C ARG A 675 -21.21 -13.03 -5.63
N GLY A 676 -21.29 -12.88 -6.96
CA GLY A 676 -22.07 -11.81 -7.59
C GLY A 676 -23.56 -11.87 -7.21
N LYS A 677 -24.13 -13.07 -7.10
CA LYS A 677 -25.52 -13.26 -6.63
C LYS A 677 -25.68 -12.88 -5.16
N ALA A 678 -24.72 -13.23 -4.31
CA ALA A 678 -24.72 -12.86 -2.89
C ALA A 678 -24.65 -11.33 -2.71
N ILE A 679 -23.74 -10.66 -3.42
CA ILE A 679 -23.61 -9.19 -3.42
C ILE A 679 -24.92 -8.52 -3.85
N ARG A 680 -25.56 -9.03 -4.92
CA ARG A 680 -26.86 -8.50 -5.37
C ARG A 680 -27.96 -8.66 -4.33
N ALA A 681 -27.97 -9.77 -3.58
CA ALA A 681 -28.97 -10.04 -2.57
C ALA A 681 -28.77 -9.18 -1.30
N ASN A 682 -27.52 -8.87 -0.95
CA ASN A 682 -27.20 -8.01 0.19
C ASN A 682 -26.03 -7.06 -0.14
N PRO A 683 -26.28 -5.93 -0.84
CA PRO A 683 -25.23 -5.00 -1.21
C PRO A 683 -24.53 -4.35 0.01
N ALA A 684 -25.20 -4.27 1.16
CA ALA A 684 -24.65 -3.75 2.40
C ALA A 684 -23.73 -4.74 3.14
N GLY A 685 -23.66 -6.00 2.70
CA GLY A 685 -22.81 -7.04 3.30
C GLY A 685 -21.31 -6.78 3.15
N ALA A 686 -20.50 -7.32 4.06
CA ALA A 686 -19.05 -7.31 3.93
C ALA A 686 -18.58 -8.57 3.20
N TYR A 687 -17.98 -8.41 2.02
CA TYR A 687 -17.48 -9.50 1.20
C TYR A 687 -15.96 -9.38 1.05
N PRO A 688 -15.16 -10.31 1.61
CA PRO A 688 -13.71 -10.30 1.42
C PRO A 688 -13.34 -10.72 0.00
N ARG A 689 -12.19 -10.26 -0.50
CA ARG A 689 -11.61 -10.71 -1.78
C ARG A 689 -11.56 -12.25 -1.84
N MET A 690 -11.92 -12.81 -2.99
CA MET A 690 -11.93 -14.25 -3.21
C MET A 690 -10.51 -14.79 -3.34
N TRP A 691 -9.62 -14.05 -4.00
CA TRP A 691 -8.23 -14.45 -4.22
C TRP A 691 -7.26 -13.40 -3.65
N PRO A 692 -7.18 -13.26 -2.31
CA PRO A 692 -6.35 -12.23 -1.66
C PRO A 692 -4.84 -12.44 -1.81
N ASP A 693 -4.42 -13.65 -2.18
CA ASP A 693 -3.01 -14.01 -2.40
C ASP A 693 -2.57 -13.77 -3.86
N HIS A 694 -3.51 -13.58 -4.80
CA HIS A 694 -3.20 -13.37 -6.20
C HIS A 694 -2.76 -11.93 -6.44
N VAL A 695 -1.71 -11.78 -7.23
CA VAL A 695 -1.11 -10.47 -7.50
C VAL A 695 -1.90 -9.76 -8.59
N ASP A 696 -2.41 -8.58 -8.27
CA ASP A 696 -2.93 -7.65 -9.27
C ASP A 696 -1.75 -7.03 -10.05
N ARG A 697 -1.68 -7.32 -11.35
CA ARG A 697 -0.64 -6.82 -12.26
C ARG A 697 -0.74 -5.31 -12.46
N ASP A 698 -1.94 -4.74 -12.50
CA ASP A 698 -2.15 -3.31 -12.70
C ASP A 698 -1.68 -2.53 -11.44
N GLU A 699 -2.03 -3.00 -10.25
CA GLU A 699 -1.52 -2.43 -8.98
C GLU A 699 0.02 -2.59 -8.88
N LEU A 700 0.55 -3.74 -9.31
CA LEU A 700 2.00 -3.98 -9.26
C LEU A 700 2.77 -3.10 -10.25
N ASP A 701 2.26 -2.87 -11.46
CA ASP A 701 2.85 -1.94 -12.45
C ASP A 701 2.96 -0.54 -11.85
N GLU A 702 1.88 -0.05 -11.24
CA GLU A 702 1.87 1.25 -10.55
C GLU A 702 2.94 1.30 -9.46
N HIS A 703 3.00 0.28 -8.59
CA HIS A 703 4.01 0.23 -7.55
C HIS A 703 5.44 0.28 -8.12
N ILE A 704 5.72 -0.42 -9.21
CA ILE A 704 7.04 -0.47 -9.85
C ILE A 704 7.40 0.86 -10.49
N ARG A 705 6.49 1.48 -11.26
CA ARG A 705 6.74 2.78 -11.91
C ARG A 705 6.91 3.89 -10.89
N VAL A 706 6.09 3.92 -9.84
CA VAL A 706 6.22 4.89 -8.75
C VAL A 706 7.53 4.67 -7.99
N TYR A 707 7.92 3.42 -7.72
CA TYR A 707 9.22 3.13 -7.12
C TYR A 707 10.39 3.61 -7.98
N ALA A 708 10.35 3.34 -9.29
CA ALA A 708 11.38 3.74 -10.24
C ALA A 708 11.52 5.28 -10.34
N LEU A 709 10.43 6.01 -10.12
CA LEU A 709 10.43 7.48 -10.07
C LEU A 709 10.94 8.04 -8.73
N LEU A 710 10.51 7.47 -7.61
CA LEU A 710 10.75 8.02 -6.27
C LEU A 710 12.13 7.66 -5.71
N ALA A 711 12.62 6.45 -5.96
CA ALA A 711 13.88 5.99 -5.38
C ALA A 711 15.08 6.86 -5.83
N PRO A 712 15.30 7.12 -7.13
CA PRO A 712 16.39 7.99 -7.57
C PRO A 712 16.25 9.43 -7.04
N LYS A 713 15.03 9.95 -6.95
CA LYS A 713 14.78 11.30 -6.40
C LYS A 713 15.13 11.38 -4.92
N ALA A 714 14.84 10.34 -4.14
CA ALA A 714 15.22 10.27 -2.74
C ALA A 714 16.75 10.25 -2.58
N GLU A 715 17.44 9.47 -3.41
CA GLU A 715 18.90 9.35 -3.40
C GLU A 715 19.58 10.66 -3.81
N GLN A 716 19.07 11.31 -4.85
CA GLN A 716 19.55 12.61 -5.30
C GLN A 716 19.32 13.69 -4.24
N ALA A 717 18.17 13.69 -3.56
CA ALA A 717 17.88 14.62 -2.47
C ALA A 717 18.85 14.44 -1.30
N ALA A 718 19.11 13.19 -0.88
CA ALA A 718 20.08 12.89 0.17
C ALA A 718 21.52 13.28 -0.23
N GLY A 719 21.93 12.97 -1.46
CA GLY A 719 23.23 13.36 -2.00
C GLY A 719 23.41 14.88 -1.98
N LYS A 720 22.41 15.63 -2.49
CA LYS A 720 22.44 17.10 -2.53
C LYS A 720 22.49 17.73 -1.14
N ALA A 721 21.75 17.17 -0.18
CA ALA A 721 21.77 17.64 1.20
C ALA A 721 23.05 17.26 1.93
N GLY A 722 23.79 16.25 1.46
CA GLY A 722 24.88 15.65 2.19
C GLY A 722 24.43 14.93 3.47
N ASP A 723 23.12 14.69 3.62
CA ASP A 723 22.49 14.15 4.82
C ASP A 723 21.35 13.20 4.42
N LEU A 724 21.42 11.95 4.89
CA LEU A 724 20.38 10.95 4.69
C LEU A 724 19.11 11.25 5.50
N ASP A 725 19.26 11.98 6.61
CA ASP A 725 18.17 12.35 7.51
C ASP A 725 17.48 13.66 7.11
N ASP A 726 17.83 14.24 5.94
CA ASP A 726 17.09 15.36 5.37
C ASP A 726 15.59 15.03 5.27
N VAL A 727 14.74 16.01 5.60
CA VAL A 727 13.29 15.79 5.71
C VAL A 727 12.69 15.35 4.38
N THR A 728 13.14 15.95 3.28
CA THR A 728 12.64 15.67 1.94
C THR A 728 13.13 14.31 1.47
N ALA A 729 14.43 14.05 1.61
CA ALA A 729 15.03 12.76 1.28
C ALA A 729 14.37 11.62 2.06
N THR A 730 14.16 11.79 3.37
CA THR A 730 13.53 10.81 4.25
C THR A 730 12.08 10.55 3.85
N GLN A 731 11.31 11.58 3.50
CA GLN A 731 9.91 11.42 3.09
C GLN A 731 9.83 10.62 1.78
N LEU A 732 10.64 10.97 0.78
CA LEU A 732 10.70 10.28 -0.51
C LEU A 732 11.20 8.84 -0.34
N ALA A 733 12.26 8.62 0.46
CA ALA A 733 12.79 7.30 0.75
C ALA A 733 11.75 6.41 1.46
N LYS A 734 10.97 6.97 2.38
CA LYS A 734 9.89 6.24 3.08
C LYS A 734 8.77 5.83 2.12
N GLN A 735 8.39 6.71 1.19
CA GLN A 735 7.41 6.38 0.15
C GLN A 735 7.97 5.27 -0.76
N ALA A 736 9.18 5.46 -1.30
CA ALA A 736 9.85 4.47 -2.14
C ALA A 736 9.98 3.10 -1.43
N ALA A 737 10.32 3.08 -0.14
CA ALA A 737 10.40 1.86 0.67
C ALA A 737 9.04 1.16 0.83
N SER A 738 7.93 1.92 0.91
CA SER A 738 6.57 1.36 0.93
C SER A 738 6.26 0.62 -0.37
N HIS A 739 6.52 1.24 -1.52
CA HIS A 739 6.33 0.60 -2.83
C HIS A 739 7.28 -0.61 -2.99
N LYS A 740 8.56 -0.49 -2.63
CA LYS A 740 9.53 -1.61 -2.65
C LYS A 740 9.07 -2.80 -1.80
N THR A 741 8.45 -2.53 -0.64
CA THR A 741 7.91 -3.58 0.24
C THR A 741 6.72 -4.29 -0.41
N ALA A 742 5.82 -3.55 -1.06
CA ALA A 742 4.69 -4.14 -1.80
C ALA A 742 5.19 -5.03 -2.96
N ILE A 743 6.16 -4.54 -3.74
CA ILE A 743 6.78 -5.30 -4.84
C ILE A 743 7.46 -6.57 -4.31
N ARG A 744 8.22 -6.47 -3.23
CA ARG A 744 8.88 -7.64 -2.62
C ARG A 744 7.87 -8.68 -2.15
N LYS A 745 6.76 -8.25 -1.53
CA LYS A 745 5.69 -9.15 -1.11
C LYS A 745 5.05 -9.86 -2.31
N ALA A 746 4.79 -9.14 -3.41
CA ALA A 746 4.28 -9.75 -4.64
C ALA A 746 5.26 -10.79 -5.21
N LEU A 747 6.57 -10.53 -5.16
CA LEU A 747 7.59 -11.45 -5.63
C LEU A 747 7.75 -12.71 -4.75
N THR A 748 7.55 -12.63 -3.44
CA THR A 748 7.74 -13.77 -2.52
C THR A 748 6.47 -14.57 -2.26
N ASP A 749 5.37 -13.88 -1.97
CA ASP A 749 4.14 -14.49 -1.44
C ASP A 749 3.02 -14.49 -2.49
N GLY A 750 3.16 -13.68 -3.53
CA GLY A 750 2.15 -13.47 -4.54
C GLY A 750 1.96 -14.64 -5.50
N LYS A 751 0.73 -15.11 -5.65
CA LYS A 751 0.30 -16.12 -6.63
C LYS A 751 -0.07 -15.47 -7.97
N GLY A 752 -0.13 -16.27 -9.03
CA GLY A 752 -0.55 -15.84 -10.38
C GLY A 752 0.55 -15.20 -11.24
N LEU A 753 1.71 -14.85 -10.67
CA LEU A 753 2.84 -14.27 -11.40
C LEU A 753 3.79 -15.35 -11.96
N HIS A 754 4.04 -15.28 -13.27
CA HIS A 754 4.90 -16.21 -14.00
C HIS A 754 6.39 -15.98 -13.69
N ASP A 755 7.19 -17.02 -13.83
CA ASP A 755 8.63 -17.02 -13.52
C ASP A 755 9.41 -15.94 -14.28
N LEU A 756 9.11 -15.76 -15.57
CA LEU A 756 9.72 -14.71 -16.39
C LEU A 756 9.28 -13.31 -15.97
N GLU A 757 8.06 -13.12 -15.48
CA GLU A 757 7.59 -11.83 -14.95
C GLU A 757 8.31 -11.50 -13.64
N ARG A 758 8.50 -12.49 -12.75
CA ARG A 758 9.31 -12.33 -11.53
C ARG A 758 10.75 -11.95 -11.86
N ASP A 759 11.32 -12.55 -12.89
CA ASP A 759 12.69 -12.26 -13.33
C ASP A 759 12.80 -10.86 -13.95
N GLN A 760 11.82 -10.44 -14.76
CA GLN A 760 11.75 -9.09 -15.33
C GLN A 760 11.67 -8.03 -14.25
N ILE A 761 10.77 -8.20 -13.28
CA ILE A 761 10.61 -7.24 -12.17
C ILE A 761 11.90 -7.15 -11.34
N LYS A 762 12.55 -8.29 -11.04
CA LYS A 762 13.85 -8.29 -10.34
C LYS A 762 14.93 -7.57 -11.15
N ALA A 763 14.93 -7.71 -12.48
CA ALA A 763 15.85 -6.98 -13.35
C ALA A 763 15.57 -5.47 -13.32
N VAL A 764 14.31 -5.05 -13.40
CA VAL A 764 13.90 -3.64 -13.28
C VAL A 764 14.33 -3.04 -11.93
N LEU A 765 14.13 -3.76 -10.82
CA LEU A 765 14.58 -3.29 -9.51
C LEU A 765 16.11 -3.08 -9.46
N ARG A 766 16.88 -3.93 -10.14
CA ARG A 766 18.34 -3.78 -10.25
C ARG A 766 18.71 -2.60 -11.14
N ASP A 767 18.00 -2.39 -12.24
CA ASP A 767 18.22 -1.25 -13.14
C ASP A 767 17.99 0.07 -12.39
N VAL A 768 16.90 0.17 -11.62
CA VAL A 768 16.61 1.35 -10.79
C VAL A 768 17.72 1.59 -9.75
N GLU A 769 18.22 0.53 -9.11
CA GLU A 769 19.34 0.64 -8.15
C GLU A 769 20.68 1.00 -8.80
N ALA A 770 20.87 0.65 -10.07
CA ALA A 770 22.01 1.03 -10.89
C ALA A 770 21.90 2.46 -11.47
N GLY A 771 20.85 3.21 -11.08
CA GLY A 771 20.63 4.58 -11.55
C GLY A 771 19.93 4.67 -12.91
N LYS A 772 19.35 3.57 -13.41
CA LYS A 772 18.53 3.53 -14.63
C LYS A 772 17.04 3.46 -14.26
N PRO A 773 16.34 4.59 -14.12
CA PRO A 773 14.94 4.62 -13.67
C PRO A 773 13.93 4.20 -14.74
N THR A 774 14.38 3.89 -15.96
CA THR A 774 13.51 3.53 -17.07
C THR A 774 12.93 2.13 -16.86
N VAL A 775 11.61 2.04 -16.77
CA VAL A 775 10.89 0.76 -16.75
C VAL A 775 10.62 0.33 -18.20
N PRO A 776 10.89 -0.94 -18.58
CA PRO A 776 10.56 -1.47 -19.91
C PRO A 776 9.07 -1.27 -20.27
N GLU A 777 8.79 -1.07 -21.56
CA GLU A 777 7.41 -0.91 -22.05
C GLU A 777 6.55 -2.13 -21.69
N GLN A 778 7.09 -3.34 -21.90
CA GLN A 778 6.45 -4.58 -21.51
C GLN A 778 7.04 -5.14 -20.20
N LEU A 779 6.26 -5.03 -19.13
CA LEU A 779 6.61 -5.53 -17.79
C LEU A 779 6.08 -6.94 -17.51
N PHE A 780 4.96 -7.30 -18.13
CA PHE A 780 4.29 -8.58 -17.96
C PHE A 780 4.21 -9.36 -19.27
N ALA A 781 4.22 -10.69 -19.15
CA ALA A 781 4.31 -11.62 -20.27
C ALA A 781 2.96 -12.19 -20.67
N ASP A 782 1.87 -11.54 -20.26
CA ASP A 782 0.50 -11.89 -20.62
C ASP A 782 0.04 -11.19 -21.92
N ASP A 783 -0.93 -11.80 -22.59
CA ASP A 783 -1.42 -11.34 -23.89
C ASP A 783 -2.14 -9.98 -23.81
N ARG A 784 -2.79 -9.65 -22.68
CA ARG A 784 -3.50 -8.37 -22.46
C ARG A 784 -2.49 -7.23 -22.37
N SER A 785 -1.49 -7.35 -21.52
CA SER A 785 -0.42 -6.36 -21.36
C SER A 785 0.34 -6.15 -22.67
N ALA A 786 0.64 -7.23 -23.40
CA ALA A 786 1.25 -7.12 -24.73
C ALA A 786 0.35 -6.37 -25.73
N ALA A 787 -0.96 -6.64 -25.75
CA ALA A 787 -1.89 -5.92 -26.61
C ALA A 787 -1.95 -4.41 -26.26
N ILE A 788 -1.89 -4.04 -24.98
CA ILE A 788 -1.85 -2.65 -24.55
C ILE A 788 -0.56 -1.97 -25.06
N VAL A 789 0.59 -2.63 -24.93
CA VAL A 789 1.87 -2.11 -25.43
C VAL A 789 1.84 -1.94 -26.96
N ASP A 790 1.30 -2.90 -27.71
CA ASP A 790 1.19 -2.80 -29.16
C ASP A 790 0.27 -1.67 -29.60
N ILE A 791 -0.84 -1.44 -28.88
CA ILE A 791 -1.74 -0.30 -29.11
C ILE A 791 -0.98 1.01 -28.89
N GLN A 792 -0.29 1.16 -27.76
CA GLN A 792 0.48 2.37 -27.43
C GLN A 792 1.60 2.62 -28.45
N ARG A 793 2.31 1.57 -28.87
CA ARG A 793 3.37 1.67 -29.89
C ARG A 793 2.81 2.11 -31.24
N THR A 794 1.69 1.53 -31.67
CA THR A 794 1.01 1.91 -32.92
C THR A 794 0.57 3.37 -32.87
N GLN A 795 0.01 3.81 -31.74
CA GLN A 795 -0.38 5.20 -31.53
C GLN A 795 0.82 6.15 -31.58
N ARG A 796 1.94 5.78 -30.94
CA ARG A 796 3.18 6.59 -30.96
C ARG A 796 3.77 6.70 -32.36
N ILE A 797 3.85 5.59 -33.11
CA ILE A 797 4.33 5.61 -34.50
C ILE A 797 3.44 6.52 -35.34
N ALA A 798 2.12 6.35 -35.26
CA ALA A 798 1.18 7.19 -36.00
C ALA A 798 1.33 8.68 -35.66
N TYR A 799 1.43 9.01 -34.37
CA TYR A 799 1.63 10.39 -33.91
C TYR A 799 2.96 10.98 -34.43
N ASN A 800 4.06 10.22 -34.35
CA ASN A 800 5.37 10.67 -34.82
C ASN A 800 5.39 10.83 -36.35
N THR A 801 4.86 9.87 -37.10
CA THR A 801 4.73 9.96 -38.56
C THR A 801 3.92 11.18 -38.96
N HIS A 802 2.78 11.42 -38.28
CA HIS A 802 1.96 12.60 -38.53
C HIS A 802 2.74 13.89 -38.25
N ARG A 803 3.45 13.98 -37.12
CA ARG A 803 4.27 15.14 -36.76
C ARG A 803 5.38 15.41 -37.79
N THR A 804 6.08 14.37 -38.25
CA THR A 804 7.13 14.52 -39.28
C THR A 804 6.55 14.98 -40.60
N GLN A 805 5.48 14.33 -41.08
CA GLN A 805 4.81 14.71 -42.32
C GLN A 805 4.29 16.16 -42.26
N ARG A 806 3.79 16.60 -41.11
CA ARG A 806 3.37 17.99 -40.91
C ARG A 806 4.55 18.94 -41.01
N ARG A 807 5.68 18.62 -40.37
CA ARG A 807 6.90 19.45 -40.43
C ARG A 807 7.40 19.58 -41.87
N ASP A 808 7.50 18.47 -42.59
CA ASP A 808 7.98 18.46 -43.98
C ASP A 808 7.03 19.25 -44.88
N LEU A 809 5.72 19.19 -44.64
CA LEU A 809 4.74 19.97 -45.38
C LEU A 809 4.78 21.46 -45.04
N ASP A 810 4.95 21.83 -43.77
CA ASP A 810 5.16 23.23 -43.37
C ASP A 810 6.44 23.80 -44.01
N GLU A 811 7.52 23.02 -44.06
CA GLU A 811 8.76 23.40 -44.76
C GLU A 811 8.52 23.61 -46.27
N ILE A 812 7.75 22.74 -46.92
CA ILE A 812 7.36 22.91 -48.33
C ILE A 812 6.50 24.18 -48.53
N LEU A 813 5.55 24.44 -47.64
CA LEU A 813 4.66 25.61 -47.71
C LEU A 813 5.41 26.92 -47.48
N ASP A 814 6.41 26.92 -46.60
CA ASP A 814 7.23 28.08 -46.29
C ASP A 814 8.27 28.37 -47.38
N THR A 815 8.83 27.34 -48.01
CA THR A 815 9.79 27.48 -49.12
C THR A 815 9.13 27.72 -50.49
N GLY A 816 7.89 27.29 -50.70
CA GLY A 816 7.22 27.24 -51.99
C GLY A 816 6.56 28.54 -52.51
N ALA A 817 6.82 29.71 -51.89
CA ALA A 817 6.14 30.98 -52.24
C ALA A 817 4.60 30.89 -52.26
N VAL A 818 4.02 30.05 -51.40
CA VAL A 818 2.57 29.84 -51.29
C VAL A 818 1.93 31.05 -50.59
N PRO A 819 0.83 31.63 -51.12
CA PRO A 819 0.12 32.73 -50.45
C PRO A 819 -0.38 32.34 -49.06
N GLU A 820 -0.24 33.25 -48.09
CA GLU A 820 -0.62 33.04 -46.67
C GLU A 820 -2.04 32.48 -46.46
N PRO A 821 -3.09 32.93 -47.19
CA PRO A 821 -4.44 32.38 -47.02
C PRO A 821 -4.54 30.89 -47.37
N VAL A 822 -3.76 30.45 -48.38
CA VAL A 822 -3.71 29.05 -48.81
C VAL A 822 -2.93 28.22 -47.79
N ARG A 823 -1.83 28.76 -47.24
CA ARG A 823 -1.12 28.12 -46.12
C ARG A 823 -2.03 27.90 -44.92
N GLN A 824 -2.82 28.91 -44.56
CA GLN A 824 -3.74 28.84 -43.43
C GLN A 824 -4.85 27.80 -43.66
N GLN A 825 -5.44 27.75 -44.87
CA GLN A 825 -6.44 26.73 -45.22
C GLN A 825 -5.86 25.31 -45.22
N VAL A 826 -4.63 25.12 -45.71
CA VAL A 826 -3.98 23.81 -45.70
C VAL A 826 -3.67 23.38 -44.27
N ARG A 827 -3.16 24.27 -43.41
CA ARG A 827 -2.94 24.00 -41.98
C ARG A 827 -4.24 23.64 -41.25
N GLU A 828 -5.32 24.38 -41.50
CA GLU A 828 -6.63 24.11 -40.91
C GLU A 828 -7.23 22.78 -41.40
N HIS A 829 -7.05 22.44 -42.69
CA HIS A 829 -7.45 21.13 -43.21
C HIS A 829 -6.66 20.00 -42.58
N LEU A 830 -5.34 20.20 -42.40
CA LEU A 830 -4.48 19.23 -41.72
C LEU A 830 -4.93 19.02 -40.28
N ASP A 831 -5.16 20.08 -39.50
CA ASP A 831 -5.65 19.98 -38.11
C ASP A 831 -6.97 19.19 -38.01
N ASN A 832 -7.88 19.42 -38.96
CA ASN A 832 -9.14 18.68 -39.06
C ASN A 832 -8.92 17.20 -39.41
N THR A 833 -7.99 16.91 -40.34
CA THR A 833 -7.62 15.52 -40.66
C THR A 833 -6.87 14.84 -39.53
N THR A 834 -6.06 15.55 -38.74
CA THR A 834 -5.41 15.02 -37.53
C THR A 834 -6.45 14.53 -36.54
N GLY A 835 -7.48 15.33 -36.27
CA GLY A 835 -8.60 14.91 -35.43
C GLY A 835 -9.35 13.68 -35.98
N ALA A 836 -9.51 13.58 -37.31
CA ALA A 836 -10.12 12.42 -37.96
C ALA A 836 -9.24 11.16 -37.91
N VAL A 837 -7.94 11.33 -38.07
CA VAL A 837 -6.91 10.27 -37.98
C VAL A 837 -6.83 9.75 -36.55
N GLU A 838 -6.82 10.62 -35.53
CA GLU A 838 -6.92 10.23 -34.12
C GLU A 838 -8.19 9.45 -33.80
N MET A 839 -9.34 9.82 -34.39
CA MET A 839 -10.59 9.05 -34.25
C MET A 839 -10.53 7.68 -34.95
N ALA A 840 -9.96 7.63 -36.16
CA ALA A 840 -9.76 6.37 -36.89
C ALA A 840 -8.77 5.45 -36.15
N HIS A 841 -7.72 6.00 -35.54
CA HIS A 841 -6.76 5.26 -34.71
C HIS A 841 -7.36 4.74 -33.43
N ARG A 842 -8.24 5.51 -32.76
CA ARG A 842 -9.08 4.96 -31.68
C ARG A 842 -9.88 3.77 -32.18
N GLY A 843 -10.44 3.84 -33.39
CA GLY A 843 -11.13 2.71 -34.04
C GLY A 843 -10.24 1.49 -34.33
N VAL A 844 -8.98 1.69 -34.72
CA VAL A 844 -8.00 0.60 -34.96
C VAL A 844 -7.52 -0.02 -33.65
N ALA A 845 -7.27 0.80 -32.61
CA ALA A 845 -6.96 0.32 -31.26
C ALA A 845 -8.12 -0.52 -30.70
N ASP A 846 -9.35 -0.05 -30.89
CA ASP A 846 -10.57 -0.80 -30.59
C ASP A 846 -10.65 -2.13 -31.34
N ALA A 847 -10.25 -2.14 -32.62
CA ALA A 847 -10.23 -3.34 -33.43
C ALA A 847 -9.13 -4.33 -32.98
N ALA A 848 -7.93 -3.85 -32.68
CA ALA A 848 -6.83 -4.66 -32.15
C ALA A 848 -7.19 -5.28 -30.79
N PHE A 849 -7.82 -4.50 -29.91
CA PHE A 849 -8.36 -4.98 -28.64
C PHE A 849 -9.46 -6.03 -28.87
N LYS A 850 -10.38 -5.80 -29.81
CA LYS A 850 -11.41 -6.79 -30.22
C LYS A 850 -10.78 -8.07 -30.81
N TRP A 851 -9.67 -7.97 -31.53
CA TRP A 851 -8.96 -9.11 -32.11
C TRP A 851 -8.17 -9.91 -31.07
N ALA A 852 -7.46 -9.25 -30.15
CA ALA A 852 -6.84 -9.89 -28.99
C ALA A 852 -7.89 -10.64 -28.16
N ARG A 853 -9.05 -10.02 -27.92
CA ARG A 853 -10.19 -10.65 -27.24
C ARG A 853 -10.82 -11.81 -28.01
N ARG A 854 -10.89 -11.72 -29.34
CA ARG A 854 -11.31 -12.86 -30.18
C ARG A 854 -10.31 -14.00 -30.11
N ARG A 855 -9.01 -13.69 -30.10
CA ARG A 855 -7.95 -14.68 -29.95
C ARG A 855 -8.02 -15.36 -28.59
N GLU A 856 -8.20 -14.61 -27.52
CA GLU A 856 -8.41 -15.12 -26.17
C GLU A 856 -9.67 -16.00 -26.09
N ALA A 857 -10.80 -15.57 -26.66
CA ALA A 857 -12.01 -16.39 -26.74
C ALA A 857 -11.81 -17.66 -27.58
N VAL A 858 -11.03 -17.60 -28.67
CA VAL A 858 -10.65 -18.77 -29.47
C VAL A 858 -9.72 -19.69 -28.69
N ILE A 859 -8.80 -19.14 -27.91
CA ILE A 859 -7.91 -19.91 -27.03
C ILE A 859 -8.73 -20.58 -25.94
N VAL A 860 -9.63 -19.87 -25.24
CA VAL A 860 -10.59 -20.45 -24.28
C VAL A 860 -11.42 -21.54 -24.93
N SER A 861 -11.91 -21.35 -26.16
CA SER A 861 -12.66 -22.40 -26.86
C SER A 861 -11.77 -23.60 -27.22
N ARG A 862 -10.49 -23.38 -27.51
CA ARG A 862 -9.51 -24.42 -27.81
C ARG A 862 -8.99 -25.12 -26.56
N THR A 863 -8.77 -24.41 -25.45
CA THR A 863 -8.39 -24.99 -24.17
C THR A 863 -9.59 -25.68 -23.55
N ALA A 864 -10.81 -25.18 -23.71
CA ALA A 864 -12.03 -25.92 -23.38
C ALA A 864 -12.17 -27.17 -24.26
N ALA A 865 -11.92 -27.09 -25.57
CA ALA A 865 -11.90 -28.26 -26.45
C ALA A 865 -10.74 -29.23 -26.17
N VAL A 866 -9.60 -28.73 -25.65
CA VAL A 866 -8.46 -29.54 -25.21
C VAL A 866 -8.72 -30.11 -23.82
N ILE A 867 -9.46 -29.46 -22.93
CA ILE A 867 -9.90 -29.98 -21.62
C ILE A 867 -11.04 -31.00 -21.82
N GLU A 868 -11.88 -30.82 -22.84
CA GLU A 868 -12.86 -31.83 -23.29
C GLU A 868 -12.17 -32.99 -24.03
N ALA A 869 -11.00 -32.78 -24.65
CA ALA A 869 -10.20 -33.83 -25.30
C ALA A 869 -9.19 -34.53 -24.36
N ASP A 870 -8.69 -33.84 -23.34
CA ASP A 870 -7.85 -34.31 -22.21
C ASP A 870 -8.72 -34.54 -20.96
N GLY A 871 -10.01 -34.80 -21.14
CA GLY A 871 -10.78 -35.57 -20.16
C GLY A 871 -10.03 -36.88 -20.00
N GLY A 872 -9.15 -36.94 -18.99
CA GLY A 872 -8.17 -37.99 -18.82
C GLY A 872 -8.85 -39.32 -19.06
N TYR A 873 -8.19 -40.20 -19.81
CA TYR A 873 -8.69 -41.53 -20.15
C TYR A 873 -9.27 -42.28 -18.91
N ASP A 874 -8.80 -41.90 -17.71
CA ASP A 874 -9.19 -42.32 -16.36
C ASP A 874 -10.19 -41.41 -15.59
N SER A 875 -11.10 -40.67 -16.24
CA SER A 875 -12.14 -39.95 -15.47
C SER A 875 -13.10 -40.93 -14.74
N PRO A 876 -13.45 -40.68 -13.46
CA PRO A 876 -14.33 -41.56 -12.68
C PRO A 876 -15.71 -41.75 -13.33
N GLN A 877 -16.19 -40.71 -14.02
CA GLN A 877 -17.48 -40.72 -14.71
C GLN A 877 -17.47 -41.64 -15.94
N ARG A 878 -16.35 -41.72 -16.68
CA ARG A 878 -16.21 -42.64 -17.82
C ARG A 878 -16.09 -44.09 -17.36
N ALA A 879 -15.36 -44.35 -16.28
CA ALA A 879 -15.24 -45.69 -15.71
C ALA A 879 -16.61 -46.22 -15.25
N GLN A 880 -17.45 -45.37 -14.64
CA GLN A 880 -18.83 -45.73 -14.29
C GLN A 880 -19.70 -45.98 -15.52
N ALA A 881 -19.67 -45.09 -16.51
CA ALA A 881 -20.45 -45.27 -17.74
C ALA A 881 -20.06 -46.56 -18.48
N MET A 882 -18.78 -46.92 -18.49
CA MET A 882 -18.30 -48.15 -19.13
C MET A 882 -18.66 -49.40 -18.34
N GLN A 883 -18.58 -49.38 -17.01
CA GLN A 883 -19.09 -50.47 -16.17
C GLN A 883 -20.60 -50.68 -16.37
N GLU A 884 -21.39 -49.60 -16.46
CA GLU A 884 -22.82 -49.69 -16.75
C GLU A 884 -23.08 -50.27 -18.15
N GLN A 885 -22.29 -49.88 -19.14
CA GLN A 885 -22.41 -50.39 -20.50
C GLN A 885 -22.01 -51.87 -20.62
N LEU A 886 -21.00 -52.31 -19.88
CA LEU A 886 -20.58 -53.73 -19.81
C LEU A 886 -21.58 -54.58 -19.03
N ARG A 887 -22.18 -54.06 -17.95
CA ARG A 887 -23.31 -54.70 -17.25
C ARG A 887 -24.52 -54.83 -18.16
N ALA A 888 -24.85 -53.79 -18.92
CA ALA A 888 -25.93 -53.84 -19.90
C ALA A 888 -25.65 -54.83 -21.05
N GLY A 889 -24.38 -55.11 -21.34
CA GLY A 889 -23.93 -56.15 -22.25
C GLY A 889 -23.98 -57.58 -21.70
N GLY A 890 -24.35 -57.78 -20.43
CA GLY A 890 -24.55 -59.09 -19.82
C GLY A 890 -23.29 -59.75 -19.24
N LEU A 891 -22.20 -59.00 -19.02
CA LEU A 891 -21.02 -59.50 -18.30
C LEU A 891 -21.24 -59.48 -16.78
N ASP A 892 -20.65 -60.46 -16.07
CA ASP A 892 -20.69 -60.51 -14.61
C ASP A 892 -19.67 -59.55 -13.96
N ASP A 893 -19.83 -59.29 -12.66
CA ASP A 893 -19.03 -58.28 -11.95
C ASP A 893 -17.52 -58.62 -11.89
N ASP A 894 -17.16 -59.92 -11.90
CA ASP A 894 -15.76 -60.36 -11.89
C ASP A 894 -15.11 -60.15 -13.26
N GLN A 895 -15.84 -60.45 -14.34
CA GLN A 895 -15.40 -60.18 -15.72
C GLN A 895 -15.29 -58.68 -16.01
N ILE A 896 -16.19 -57.86 -15.45
CA ILE A 896 -16.11 -56.41 -15.55
C ILE A 896 -14.87 -55.89 -14.82
N ALA A 897 -14.58 -56.40 -13.62
CA ALA A 897 -13.37 -56.02 -12.89
C ALA A 897 -12.09 -56.37 -13.66
N GLU A 898 -12.03 -57.55 -14.27
CA GLU A 898 -10.89 -57.99 -15.08
C GLU A 898 -10.73 -57.16 -16.37
N ARG A 899 -11.85 -56.80 -17.02
CA ARG A 899 -11.86 -55.92 -18.21
C ARG A 899 -11.40 -54.50 -17.87
N MET A 900 -11.89 -53.94 -16.76
CA MET A 900 -11.50 -52.62 -16.28
C MET A 900 -10.03 -52.58 -15.87
N ALA A 901 -9.52 -53.65 -15.27
CA ALA A 901 -8.09 -53.79 -14.95
C ALA A 901 -7.23 -53.85 -16.23
N ALA A 902 -7.64 -54.62 -17.24
CA ALA A 902 -6.92 -54.72 -18.50
C ALA A 902 -6.86 -53.38 -19.26
N GLU A 903 -7.91 -52.56 -19.18
CA GLU A 903 -7.95 -51.25 -19.84
C GLU A 903 -7.09 -50.19 -19.15
N SER A 904 -6.99 -50.26 -17.81
CA SER A 904 -6.10 -49.38 -17.03
C SER A 904 -4.61 -49.60 -17.36
N SER A 905 -4.23 -50.80 -17.81
CA SER A 905 -2.86 -51.13 -18.22
C SER A 905 -2.44 -50.63 -19.61
N PHE A 906 -3.32 -50.02 -20.40
CA PHE A 906 -3.02 -49.47 -21.74
C PHE A 906 -2.82 -47.94 -21.76
N ALA A 907 -2.57 -47.31 -20.60
CA ALA A 907 -2.51 -45.85 -20.42
C ALA A 907 -1.37 -45.08 -21.15
N THR A 908 -0.69 -45.68 -22.14
CA THR A 908 0.12 -44.92 -23.12
C THR A 908 0.20 -45.72 -24.43
N PRO A 909 -0.32 -45.20 -25.57
CA PRO A 909 -0.01 -45.81 -26.85
C PRO A 909 1.42 -45.44 -27.27
N PRO A 910 2.23 -46.39 -27.79
CA PRO A 910 3.52 -46.07 -28.40
C PRO A 910 3.30 -45.19 -29.64
N SER A 911 4.22 -44.24 -29.85
CA SER A 911 4.22 -43.29 -30.96
C SER A 911 4.37 -43.99 -32.32
N ALA A 912 3.27 -44.46 -32.91
CA ALA A 912 3.28 -44.90 -34.31
C ALA A 912 1.88 -44.83 -34.94
N ALA A 913 1.81 -44.02 -36.01
CA ALA A 913 0.85 -44.05 -37.09
C ALA A 913 -0.58 -43.56 -36.84
N ALA A 914 -0.76 -42.24 -36.91
CA ALA A 914 -1.92 -41.66 -37.59
C ALA A 914 -1.42 -40.62 -38.61
N LYS A 915 -1.52 -40.95 -39.91
CA LYS A 915 -1.32 -39.97 -40.98
C LYS A 915 -2.40 -38.89 -40.83
N PRO A 916 -2.05 -37.59 -40.77
CA PRO A 916 -3.07 -36.55 -40.73
C PRO A 916 -3.90 -36.58 -42.02
N PRO A 917 -5.21 -36.31 -41.97
CA PRO A 917 -6.02 -36.22 -43.18
C PRO A 917 -5.48 -35.09 -44.07
N LYS A 918 -5.43 -35.33 -45.39
CA LYS A 918 -5.05 -34.32 -46.37
C LYS A 918 -6.02 -33.13 -46.27
N LEU A 919 -5.59 -32.07 -45.61
CA LEU A 919 -6.23 -30.77 -45.69
C LEU A 919 -5.96 -30.20 -47.09
N ASN A 920 -7.01 -30.08 -47.90
CA ASN A 920 -6.94 -29.29 -49.12
C ASN A 920 -6.57 -27.84 -48.74
N PRO A 921 -5.62 -27.19 -49.44
CA PRO A 921 -5.28 -25.81 -49.15
C PRO A 921 -6.51 -24.92 -49.36
N ARG A 922 -6.93 -24.20 -48.31
CA ARG A 922 -7.97 -23.17 -48.42
C ARG A 922 -7.44 -22.05 -49.31
N THR A 923 -7.97 -21.98 -50.52
CA THR A 923 -7.88 -20.83 -51.42
C THR A 923 -8.85 -19.75 -50.97
N THR A 924 -8.48 -18.99 -49.94
CA THR A 924 -9.09 -17.69 -49.69
C THR A 924 -7.97 -16.67 -49.54
N SER A 925 -7.76 -15.87 -50.57
CA SER A 925 -6.89 -14.70 -50.51
C SER A 925 -7.41 -13.73 -49.44
N PRO A 926 -6.53 -13.03 -48.70
CA PRO A 926 -6.95 -11.99 -47.76
C PRO A 926 -7.72 -10.90 -48.53
N GLY A 927 -8.99 -10.67 -48.20
CA GLY A 927 -9.80 -9.59 -48.81
C GLY A 927 -11.26 -9.94 -49.16
N ALA A 928 -11.67 -11.21 -49.16
CA ALA A 928 -13.01 -11.61 -49.61
C ALA A 928 -14.15 -11.45 -48.56
N GLY A 929 -14.01 -10.55 -47.59
CA GLY A 929 -14.94 -10.39 -46.46
C GLY A 929 -15.61 -9.02 -46.35
N MET A 930 -15.52 -8.16 -47.37
CA MET A 930 -16.14 -6.83 -47.34
C MET A 930 -17.36 -6.80 -48.25
N GLN A 931 -18.47 -7.41 -47.81
CA GLN A 931 -19.76 -7.18 -48.45
C GLN A 931 -20.45 -5.97 -47.81
N ARG A 932 -20.48 -4.89 -48.61
CA ARG A 932 -21.50 -3.82 -48.70
C ARG A 932 -21.96 -3.20 -47.37
N ILE A 933 -21.28 -2.15 -46.95
CA ILE A 933 -21.94 -1.04 -46.26
C ILE A 933 -22.65 -0.21 -47.35
N ASN A 934 -23.98 -0.25 -47.37
CA ASN A 934 -24.79 0.56 -48.27
C ASN A 934 -24.63 2.05 -47.93
N HIS A 935 -23.73 2.75 -48.62
CA HIS A 935 -23.76 4.20 -48.66
C HIS A 935 -24.87 4.65 -49.61
N ARG A 936 -25.93 5.22 -49.03
CA ARG A 936 -26.97 5.94 -49.76
C ARG A 936 -26.40 7.31 -50.13
N ASN A 937 -25.77 7.43 -51.30
CA ASN A 937 -25.54 8.73 -51.90
C ASN A 937 -25.98 8.72 -53.37
N LYS A 938 -27.01 9.52 -53.67
CA LYS A 938 -27.50 9.77 -55.03
C LYS A 938 -26.69 10.93 -55.59
N ASN A 939 -25.83 10.65 -56.58
CA ASN A 939 -25.58 11.44 -57.80
C ASN A 939 -24.12 11.34 -58.26
N ASN A 940 -23.97 11.12 -59.58
CA ASN A 940 -22.77 11.15 -60.44
C ASN A 940 -21.84 9.95 -60.26
N GLY A 941 -21.47 9.13 -61.26
CA GLY A 941 -21.27 9.31 -62.70
C GLY A 941 -19.93 8.60 -63.00
N PRO A 942 -19.75 7.84 -64.10
CA PRO A 942 -18.68 6.84 -64.18
C PRO A 942 -17.37 7.46 -64.66
N GLU A 943 -16.23 7.13 -64.02
CA GLU A 943 -14.95 6.88 -64.69
C GLU A 943 -13.79 6.57 -63.72
N GLN A 944 -13.07 5.49 -64.09
CA GLN A 944 -11.61 5.26 -64.03
C GLN A 944 -10.89 5.23 -62.67
N GLY A 945 -10.27 4.07 -62.41
CA GLY A 945 -9.43 3.83 -61.24
C GLY A 945 -7.97 4.24 -61.40
N ASN A 946 -7.21 4.09 -60.33
CA ASN A 946 -5.95 3.34 -60.26
C ASN A 946 -5.43 3.39 -58.82
N GLY A 947 -4.93 2.24 -58.36
CA GLY A 947 -4.34 2.10 -57.04
C GLY A 947 -2.97 2.76 -56.91
N ARG A 948 -2.64 3.10 -55.67
CA ARG A 948 -1.38 2.79 -55.00
C ARG A 948 -1.67 2.56 -53.52
#